data_AF-A0A0R2CH50-F1
#
_entry.id   AF-A0A0R2CH50-F1
#
_cell.length_a   1.000
_cell.length_b   1.000
_cell.length_c   1.000
_cell.angle_alpha   90.00
_cell.angle_beta   90.00
_cell.angle_gamma   90.00
#
_symmetry.space_group_name_H-M   'P 1'
#
loop_
_entity.id
_entity.type
_entity.pdbx_description
1 polymer ?
#
loop_
_entity_poly.entity_id
_entity_poly.type
_entity_poly.pdbx_seq_one_letter_code
_entity_poly.pdbx_strand_id
1 'polypeptide(L)'
;MKLVGYYGRIDMNKIVKVATASVVGLISAAVLAGYTGVGSPKVNAAVITQSELHTGSSINSYIANNKIQPVGITKELHTFQMFKYNTSGNKPVGVVFHYTDNASNYSARNEANYEINGGWKNAFVHTFIDAGTILNIHDTNYGCWGSGPQGNKRFVQFELVTARSRNDFAHSISNAAWYVAYLAHEYGWNLTLASQHNGSGTLWTHYDVTHYLGGTDHTDPIAYLNSWGYNTSQFLDLAKAYFDYGGFYDTITSNVAKTYNATISENNRNDGLYATGPYYTSDQTRVPATVSAKTLNGQSVKVLRQAVTKRATWVQIQTSSGAVWWMDKRGITVDYDKVLSSRTVSYSAYLDQSYRNDGLYKDGPYMTGPSTFEFAAKHASQYDKQPVSVLAEETTSRGTWVKIRLSNGDTWWMDKAGIKTYDSISGEKSLGNVTVRVTQDKRNDGLYASGPYHTSAQTILPAAKTLKKYNGQTATAIREEKTPLATWVQIKLEDGSTWWFDERGITFFDSILSKNDNTSTVIVRQDNRNDGLYASGPYMTNNSTFVPAWKTAKKYNGQRATVLGEETTKRATWVHIKFADGSTWWMDKRGVAPFSFDKVLSTSNVSYNAQIIQNSRNDGLYHDGPYMTGETTYATASKTAKPYNGQAATVLKEETTVKATWVQVKLQNGSTWWMDKRGILAFDPISNRVNVNYKVLINQSSRTDGLYATGPYYTSLATKLAAVKTAKQFNGQEATVTVEATTPRATWVLVKFANGSSWWMDKRGVTPQQ
;
A
#
# COMPACT_ATOMS: atom_id res chain seq x y z
N MET A 1 56.54 -26.59 -20.19
CA MET A 1 57.89 -26.94 -20.70
C MET A 1 58.43 -25.72 -21.46
N LYS A 2 59.51 -25.12 -20.92
CA LYS A 2 60.44 -24.04 -21.37
C LYS A 2 60.01 -23.02 -22.46
N LEU A 3 59.87 -21.72 -22.17
CA LEU A 3 60.90 -20.63 -22.02
C LEU A 3 61.78 -20.41 -23.26
N VAL A 4 61.76 -19.19 -23.83
CA VAL A 4 62.84 -18.17 -23.85
C VAL A 4 62.29 -16.88 -24.49
N GLY A 5 62.58 -15.71 -23.87
CA GLY A 5 62.30 -14.37 -24.42
C GLY A 5 63.56 -13.67 -24.94
N TYR A 6 63.39 -12.57 -25.68
CA TYR A 6 64.44 -11.58 -25.92
C TYR A 6 63.83 -10.18 -26.13
N TYR A 7 64.38 -9.20 -25.41
CA TYR A 7 64.10 -7.77 -25.48
C TYR A 7 64.85 -7.10 -26.65
N GLY A 8 64.24 -6.09 -27.26
CA GLY A 8 64.92 -5.16 -28.17
C GLY A 8 64.29 -3.76 -28.10
N ARG A 9 65.02 -2.79 -27.52
CA ARG A 9 64.75 -1.35 -27.56
C ARG A 9 64.93 -0.82 -28.98
N ILE A 10 64.05 0.08 -29.44
CA ILE A 10 64.32 0.95 -30.59
C ILE A 10 64.00 2.41 -30.25
N ASP A 11 64.95 3.23 -30.65
CA ASP A 11 65.20 4.64 -30.42
C ASP A 11 64.18 5.56 -31.14
N MET A 12 63.66 6.55 -30.44
CA MET A 12 62.85 7.63 -31.00
C MET A 12 63.77 8.80 -31.34
N ASN A 13 64.18 8.94 -32.61
CA ASN A 13 64.44 10.24 -33.26
C ASN A 13 64.96 10.07 -34.70
N LYS A 14 64.06 10.28 -35.68
CA LYS A 14 64.26 10.92 -37.01
C LYS A 14 63.24 10.35 -38.00
N ILE A 15 62.40 11.20 -38.57
CA ILE A 15 62.08 11.26 -40.01
C ILE A 15 61.46 12.63 -40.34
N VAL A 16 61.86 13.12 -41.50
CA VAL A 16 61.67 14.43 -42.09
C VAL A 16 60.28 14.57 -42.76
N LYS A 17 59.81 15.82 -42.80
CA LYS A 17 58.65 16.38 -43.52
C LYS A 17 58.37 15.77 -44.91
N VAL A 18 57.11 15.43 -45.18
CA VAL A 18 56.37 15.75 -46.42
C VAL A 18 54.91 16.03 -46.05
N ALA A 19 54.32 17.05 -46.66
CA ALA A 19 53.01 17.61 -46.36
C ALA A 19 51.83 16.73 -46.82
N THR A 20 50.84 16.55 -45.95
CA THR A 20 49.44 16.31 -46.32
C THR A 20 48.54 16.99 -45.30
N ALA A 21 47.65 17.84 -45.83
CA ALA A 21 46.63 18.56 -45.08
C ALA A 21 45.69 17.57 -44.37
N SER A 22 45.63 17.64 -43.04
CA SER A 22 44.57 17.07 -42.20
C SER A 22 44.74 17.62 -40.77
N VAL A 23 44.37 18.89 -40.56
CA VAL A 23 44.13 19.40 -39.20
C VAL A 23 42.67 19.11 -38.86
N VAL A 24 42.38 17.82 -38.60
CA VAL A 24 41.32 17.47 -37.65
C VAL A 24 41.98 17.58 -36.29
N GLY A 25 41.98 18.81 -35.76
CA GLY A 25 42.40 19.07 -34.40
C GLY A 25 41.46 18.33 -33.46
N LEU A 26 42.00 17.33 -32.76
CA LEU A 26 41.39 16.64 -31.63
C LEU A 26 40.76 17.65 -30.67
N ILE A 27 39.44 17.85 -30.78
CA ILE A 27 38.65 18.42 -29.70
C ILE A 27 38.47 17.28 -28.70
N SER A 28 39.35 17.25 -27.70
CA SER A 28 39.27 16.35 -26.57
C SER A 28 37.85 16.35 -26.01
N ALA A 29 37.29 15.15 -25.81
CA ALA A 29 35.97 14.86 -25.26
C ALA A 29 35.70 15.43 -23.84
N ALA A 30 36.63 16.22 -23.28
CA ALA A 30 36.48 16.92 -22.01
C ALA A 30 35.53 18.14 -22.07
N VAL A 31 35.15 18.63 -23.27
CA VAL A 31 34.18 19.74 -23.43
C VAL A 31 32.72 19.26 -23.44
N LEU A 32 32.46 17.94 -23.51
CA LEU A 32 31.10 17.40 -23.50
C LEU A 32 30.58 16.98 -22.11
N ALA A 33 31.45 16.85 -21.09
CA ALA A 33 31.09 16.17 -19.83
C ALA A 33 31.22 17.03 -18.55
N GLY A 34 31.52 18.33 -18.64
CA GLY A 34 31.87 19.16 -17.47
C GLY A 34 30.79 20.06 -16.87
N TYR A 35 29.52 19.97 -17.29
CA TYR A 35 28.45 20.83 -16.75
C TYR A 35 27.20 20.02 -16.36
N THR A 36 27.41 18.87 -15.72
CA THR A 36 26.37 18.19 -14.94
C THR A 36 26.62 18.51 -13.46
N GLY A 37 26.26 19.72 -13.06
CA GLY A 37 26.36 20.18 -11.68
C GLY A 37 25.24 21.18 -11.42
N VAL A 38 24.17 20.71 -10.78
CA VAL A 38 23.21 21.58 -10.12
C VAL A 38 23.98 22.36 -9.07
N GLY A 39 24.08 23.66 -9.29
CA GLY A 39 25.01 24.52 -8.60
C GLY A 39 25.67 25.42 -9.62
N SER A 40 24.89 26.33 -10.22
CA SER A 40 25.48 27.57 -10.72
C SER A 40 26.33 28.09 -9.57
N PRO A 41 27.67 28.24 -9.70
CA PRO A 41 28.30 29.21 -8.85
C PRO A 41 27.56 30.50 -9.21
N LYS A 42 26.70 30.97 -8.31
CA LYS A 42 26.37 32.39 -8.29
C LYS A 42 27.72 33.05 -8.03
N VAL A 43 28.45 33.32 -9.10
CA VAL A 43 29.56 34.26 -9.05
C VAL A 43 28.86 35.57 -8.73
N ASN A 44 28.91 35.92 -7.45
CA ASN A 44 28.50 37.20 -6.94
C ASN A 44 29.23 38.27 -7.77
N ALA A 45 28.71 39.48 -7.86
CA ALA A 45 29.50 40.59 -8.39
C ALA A 45 30.85 40.71 -7.64
N ALA A 46 31.85 41.37 -8.21
CA ALA A 46 33.23 41.41 -7.71
C ALA A 46 33.32 41.96 -6.28
N VAL A 47 33.15 41.08 -5.31
CA VAL A 47 33.14 41.36 -3.87
C VAL A 47 34.39 40.74 -3.29
N ILE A 48 35.35 41.59 -2.98
CA ILE A 48 36.58 41.20 -2.30
C ILE A 48 36.28 40.90 -0.83
N THR A 49 36.96 39.91 -0.29
CA THR A 49 36.88 39.43 1.08
C THR A 49 38.17 39.75 1.83
N GLN A 50 38.11 39.73 3.16
CA GLN A 50 39.27 40.06 3.99
C GLN A 50 40.47 39.10 3.77
N SER A 51 40.22 37.87 3.33
CA SER A 51 41.27 36.86 3.05
C SER A 51 42.06 37.10 1.76
N GLU A 52 41.52 37.89 0.83
CA GLU A 52 42.16 38.23 -0.45
C GLU A 52 43.05 39.48 -0.33
N LEU A 53 43.09 40.10 0.85
CA LEU A 53 43.90 41.29 1.14
C LEU A 53 45.12 40.90 1.97
N HIS A 54 46.30 41.33 1.54
CA HIS A 54 47.59 40.98 2.15
C HIS A 54 48.28 42.17 2.82
N THR A 55 47.77 43.39 2.61
CA THR A 55 48.27 44.61 3.25
C THR A 55 47.24 45.17 4.22
N GLY A 56 47.65 45.44 5.46
CA GLY A 56 46.77 46.06 6.46
C GLY A 56 46.26 47.44 6.00
N SER A 57 44.95 47.60 5.84
CA SER A 57 44.31 48.85 5.41
C SER A 57 42.90 49.00 5.96
N SER A 58 42.63 50.12 6.63
CA SER A 58 41.29 50.43 7.16
C SER A 58 40.25 50.67 6.06
N ILE A 59 40.68 51.07 4.86
CA ILE A 59 39.82 51.29 3.70
C ILE A 59 39.58 49.98 2.95
N ASN A 60 40.60 49.16 2.67
CA ASN A 60 40.37 47.87 2.00
C ASN A 60 39.52 46.93 2.87
N SER A 61 39.74 46.90 4.18
CA SER A 61 38.86 46.19 5.11
C SER A 61 37.43 46.75 5.08
N TYR A 62 37.25 48.06 4.93
CA TYR A 62 35.91 48.65 4.79
C TYR A 62 35.24 48.22 3.47
N ILE A 63 35.97 48.21 2.36
CA ILE A 63 35.50 47.72 1.05
C ILE A 63 35.05 46.26 1.16
N ALA A 64 35.88 45.40 1.74
CA ALA A 64 35.57 43.98 1.89
C ALA A 64 34.38 43.73 2.83
N ASN A 65 34.36 44.38 4.01
CA ASN A 65 33.31 44.18 5.00
C ASN A 65 31.94 44.70 4.54
N ASN A 66 31.91 45.80 3.79
CA ASN A 66 30.67 46.35 3.23
C ASN A 66 30.32 45.77 1.86
N LYS A 67 31.11 44.79 1.36
CA LYS A 67 30.91 44.13 0.07
C LYS A 67 30.75 45.14 -1.07
N ILE A 68 31.56 46.19 -1.05
CA ILE A 68 31.56 47.23 -2.07
C ILE A 68 31.96 46.61 -3.41
N GLN A 69 31.13 46.87 -4.43
CA GLN A 69 31.31 46.35 -5.77
C GLN A 69 31.73 47.47 -6.71
N PRO A 70 32.69 47.20 -7.60
CA PRO A 70 33.07 48.15 -8.62
C PRO A 70 31.95 48.29 -9.66
N VAL A 71 31.78 49.49 -10.19
CA VAL A 71 30.84 49.75 -11.29
C VAL A 71 31.45 49.34 -12.64
N GLY A 72 30.62 49.19 -13.66
CA GLY A 72 31.09 48.93 -15.02
C GLY A 72 31.72 50.16 -15.68
N ILE A 73 32.60 49.94 -16.64
CA ILE A 73 33.20 50.99 -17.47
C ILE A 73 32.12 51.57 -18.39
N THR A 74 31.87 52.87 -18.28
CA THR A 74 31.10 53.63 -19.25
C THR A 74 32.05 54.18 -20.30
N LYS A 75 31.90 53.74 -21.56
CA LYS A 75 32.70 54.24 -22.69
C LYS A 75 31.93 55.33 -23.43
N GLU A 76 32.48 56.53 -23.43
CA GLU A 76 32.01 57.68 -24.20
C GLU A 76 33.22 58.27 -24.94
N LEU A 77 33.66 57.56 -25.97
CA LEU A 77 34.92 57.88 -26.65
C LEU A 77 34.77 59.14 -27.50
N HIS A 78 35.66 60.11 -27.28
CA HIS A 78 35.76 61.34 -28.05
C HIS A 78 37.00 61.35 -28.94
N THR A 79 36.94 62.11 -30.04
CA THR A 79 38.06 62.22 -30.99
C THR A 79 39.00 63.35 -30.54
N PHE A 80 39.95 63.01 -29.66
CA PHE A 80 41.08 63.88 -29.30
C PHE A 80 42.27 63.62 -30.22
N GLN A 81 43.35 64.43 -30.10
CA GLN A 81 44.60 64.13 -30.80
C GLN A 81 45.13 62.75 -30.39
N MET A 82 44.99 61.78 -31.28
CA MET A 82 45.48 60.41 -31.09
C MET A 82 46.94 60.29 -31.53
N PHE A 83 47.74 59.62 -30.72
CA PHE A 83 49.09 59.19 -31.10
C PHE A 83 49.35 57.78 -30.56
N LYS A 84 50.21 57.02 -31.25
CA LYS A 84 50.59 55.68 -30.79
C LYS A 84 51.57 55.78 -29.64
N TYR A 85 51.48 54.82 -28.73
CA TYR A 85 52.48 54.64 -27.68
C TYR A 85 53.87 54.44 -28.28
N ASN A 86 54.88 55.08 -27.68
CA ASN A 86 56.28 54.90 -28.04
C ASN A 86 56.90 53.83 -27.13
N THR A 87 56.48 52.59 -27.38
CA THR A 87 56.83 51.39 -26.62
C THR A 87 57.00 50.21 -27.58
N SER A 88 57.60 49.11 -27.12
CA SER A 88 57.66 47.88 -27.90
C SER A 88 56.25 47.35 -28.17
N GLY A 89 55.80 47.42 -29.43
CA GLY A 89 54.48 46.94 -29.85
C GLY A 89 53.39 48.01 -29.92
N ASN A 90 53.71 49.30 -29.75
CA ASN A 90 52.75 50.42 -29.80
C ASN A 90 51.57 50.26 -28.83
N LYS A 91 51.81 49.66 -27.66
CA LYS A 91 50.82 49.39 -26.59
C LYS A 91 51.25 50.05 -25.28
N PRO A 92 50.32 50.39 -24.38
CA PRO A 92 50.70 50.91 -23.08
C PRO A 92 51.49 49.86 -22.29
N VAL A 93 52.44 50.32 -21.46
CA VAL A 93 53.27 49.46 -20.59
C VAL A 93 52.90 49.59 -19.11
N GLY A 94 51.78 50.25 -18.81
CA GLY A 94 51.27 50.48 -17.47
C GLY A 94 50.22 51.58 -17.44
N VAL A 95 49.86 51.99 -16.23
CA VAL A 95 48.87 53.02 -15.94
C VAL A 95 49.41 54.06 -14.95
N VAL A 96 49.11 55.34 -15.19
CA VAL A 96 49.35 56.44 -14.24
C VAL A 96 48.05 56.78 -13.50
N PHE A 97 48.14 56.76 -12.18
CA PHE A 97 47.10 57.15 -11.24
C PHE A 97 47.31 58.63 -10.89
N HIS A 98 46.33 59.45 -11.29
CA HIS A 98 46.23 60.86 -10.97
C HIS A 98 45.13 61.18 -9.95
N TYR A 99 45.20 62.38 -9.35
CA TYR A 99 44.11 62.98 -8.58
C TYR A 99 43.82 64.40 -9.11
N THR A 100 42.53 64.73 -9.27
CA THR A 100 42.10 65.95 -9.97
C THR A 100 42.44 67.26 -9.27
N ASP A 101 42.89 67.22 -8.01
CA ASP A 101 43.20 68.38 -7.18
C ASP A 101 42.08 69.42 -7.06
N ASN A 102 40.83 68.98 -7.21
CA ASN A 102 39.66 69.84 -7.12
C ASN A 102 38.82 69.51 -5.90
N ALA A 103 39.12 70.17 -4.78
CA ALA A 103 38.46 69.91 -3.49
C ALA A 103 36.94 70.20 -3.47
N SER A 104 36.41 70.85 -4.49
CA SER A 104 34.99 71.25 -4.58
C SER A 104 34.16 70.46 -5.61
N ASN A 105 34.78 69.58 -6.38
CA ASN A 105 34.11 68.77 -7.39
C ASN A 105 34.27 67.27 -7.06
N TYR A 106 33.14 66.57 -7.06
CA TYR A 106 33.04 65.18 -6.63
C TYR A 106 32.50 64.26 -7.72
N SER A 107 32.48 64.72 -8.98
CA SER A 107 31.90 63.99 -10.12
C SER A 107 32.91 63.79 -11.25
N ALA A 108 33.12 62.52 -11.61
CA ALA A 108 33.89 62.09 -12.78
C ALA A 108 33.34 62.68 -14.07
N ARG A 109 32.01 62.84 -14.18
CA ARG A 109 31.39 63.50 -15.34
C ARG A 109 31.77 64.98 -15.41
N ASN A 110 31.73 65.70 -14.31
CA ASN A 110 32.03 67.13 -14.33
C ASN A 110 33.51 67.39 -14.67
N GLU A 111 34.42 66.58 -14.14
CA GLU A 111 35.85 66.64 -14.48
C GLU A 111 36.08 66.27 -15.96
N ALA A 112 35.46 65.18 -16.44
CA ALA A 112 35.53 64.81 -17.86
C ALA A 112 34.98 65.89 -18.80
N ASN A 113 33.90 66.57 -18.41
CA ASN A 113 33.30 67.63 -19.21
C ASN A 113 34.25 68.80 -19.45
N TYR A 114 35.17 69.09 -18.53
CA TYR A 114 36.18 70.12 -18.73
C TYR A 114 37.10 69.75 -19.91
N GLU A 115 37.60 68.52 -19.94
CA GLU A 115 38.46 68.03 -21.02
C GLU A 115 37.68 67.91 -22.35
N ILE A 116 36.48 67.31 -22.33
CA ILE A 116 35.63 67.12 -23.51
C ILE A 116 35.28 68.46 -24.17
N ASN A 117 34.94 69.48 -23.38
CA ASN A 117 34.46 70.78 -23.89
C ASN A 117 35.59 71.78 -24.24
N GLY A 118 36.81 71.29 -24.46
CA GLY A 118 37.91 72.07 -25.02
C GLY A 118 39.16 72.13 -24.15
N GLY A 119 39.11 71.65 -22.90
CA GLY A 119 40.28 71.52 -22.01
C GLY A 119 41.35 70.57 -22.55
N TRP A 120 40.96 69.59 -23.39
CA TRP A 120 41.86 68.59 -23.97
C TRP A 120 43.05 69.17 -24.75
N LYS A 121 42.95 70.42 -25.22
CA LYS A 121 44.05 71.13 -25.91
C LYS A 121 45.26 71.39 -25.01
N ASN A 122 45.06 71.42 -23.70
CA ASN A 122 46.12 71.64 -22.72
C ASN A 122 46.63 70.30 -22.15
N ALA A 123 45.72 69.49 -21.62
CA ALA A 123 45.99 68.14 -21.13
C ALA A 123 44.70 67.34 -21.16
N PHE A 124 44.81 66.01 -21.27
CA PHE A 124 43.68 65.11 -21.03
C PHE A 124 44.12 63.72 -20.59
N VAL A 125 43.23 63.01 -19.89
CA VAL A 125 43.42 61.61 -19.48
C VAL A 125 42.44 60.65 -20.17
N HIS A 126 42.61 59.34 -19.97
CA HIS A 126 41.71 58.36 -20.59
C HIS A 126 40.40 58.23 -19.83
N THR A 127 40.44 58.32 -18.51
CA THR A 127 39.35 57.87 -17.66
C THR A 127 39.23 58.72 -16.40
N PHE A 128 38.01 59.08 -16.03
CA PHE A 128 37.67 59.74 -14.78
C PHE A 128 36.92 58.78 -13.88
N ILE A 129 37.27 58.72 -12.59
CA ILE A 129 36.72 57.75 -11.64
C ILE A 129 36.21 58.46 -10.39
N ASP A 130 34.94 58.22 -10.07
CA ASP A 130 34.30 58.61 -8.80
C ASP A 130 33.62 57.40 -8.14
N ALA A 131 32.86 57.63 -7.08
CA ALA A 131 32.20 56.56 -6.31
C ALA A 131 31.16 55.77 -7.13
N GLY A 132 30.56 56.38 -8.16
CA GLY A 132 29.48 55.78 -8.95
C GLY A 132 29.84 55.49 -10.40
N THR A 133 31.01 55.94 -10.88
CA THR A 133 31.32 55.96 -12.32
C THR A 133 32.79 55.66 -12.59
N ILE A 134 33.04 54.79 -13.58
CA ILE A 134 34.31 54.71 -14.30
C ILE A 134 34.03 55.20 -15.72
N LEU A 135 34.34 56.47 -16.00
CA LEU A 135 34.01 57.14 -17.25
C LEU A 135 35.23 57.21 -18.16
N ASN A 136 35.28 56.36 -19.18
CA ASN A 136 36.36 56.33 -20.17
C ASN A 136 36.00 57.20 -21.38
N ILE A 137 36.79 58.24 -21.60
CA ILE A 137 36.56 59.26 -22.64
C ILE A 137 37.54 59.18 -23.82
N HIS A 138 38.62 58.40 -23.69
CA HIS A 138 39.61 58.18 -24.75
C HIS A 138 39.98 56.70 -24.90
N ASP A 139 40.22 56.26 -26.14
CA ASP A 139 40.62 54.88 -26.44
C ASP A 139 42.02 54.60 -25.86
N THR A 140 42.09 53.64 -24.94
CA THR A 140 43.33 53.24 -24.25
C THR A 140 44.39 52.63 -25.17
N ASN A 141 44.08 52.38 -26.45
CA ASN A 141 45.05 51.98 -27.47
C ASN A 141 45.85 53.16 -28.09
N TYR A 142 45.55 54.40 -27.69
CA TYR A 142 46.28 55.61 -28.06
C TYR A 142 46.71 56.36 -26.79
N GLY A 143 47.77 57.16 -26.86
CA GLY A 143 48.24 57.95 -25.73
C GLY A 143 47.39 59.19 -25.46
N CYS A 144 47.51 59.75 -24.25
CA CYS A 144 46.88 61.00 -23.82
C CYS A 144 47.93 61.99 -23.26
N TRP A 145 47.54 63.20 -22.85
CA TRP A 145 48.48 64.29 -22.52
C TRP A 145 48.58 64.68 -21.02
N GLY A 146 48.16 63.84 -20.07
CA GLY A 146 48.04 64.20 -18.65
C GLY A 146 49.25 63.99 -17.71
N SER A 147 50.32 63.30 -18.12
CA SER A 147 51.45 62.92 -17.22
C SER A 147 52.82 63.42 -17.69
N GLY A 148 52.84 64.49 -18.50
CA GLY A 148 54.06 65.03 -19.11
C GLY A 148 54.64 64.16 -20.25
N PRO A 149 55.57 64.69 -21.06
CA PRO A 149 55.99 64.08 -22.32
C PRO A 149 56.55 62.65 -22.21
N GLN A 150 57.14 62.30 -21.07
CA GLN A 150 57.71 60.97 -20.85
C GLN A 150 56.66 59.92 -20.48
N GLY A 151 55.66 60.29 -19.66
CA GLY A 151 54.55 59.40 -19.28
C GLY A 151 53.51 59.24 -20.40
N ASN A 152 53.18 60.33 -21.09
CA ASN A 152 52.16 60.39 -22.16
C ASN A 152 52.37 59.36 -23.28
N LYS A 153 53.63 59.08 -23.63
CA LYS A 153 53.96 58.09 -24.66
C LYS A 153 54.00 56.64 -24.19
N ARG A 154 53.76 56.37 -22.89
CA ARG A 154 53.97 55.04 -22.28
C ARG A 154 52.73 54.45 -21.61
N PHE A 155 51.86 55.29 -21.04
CA PHE A 155 50.88 54.82 -20.08
C PHE A 155 49.45 55.22 -20.40
N VAL A 156 48.51 54.34 -20.05
CA VAL A 156 47.11 54.72 -19.83
C VAL A 156 47.08 55.63 -18.60
N GLN A 157 46.15 56.58 -18.53
CA GLN A 157 46.09 57.55 -17.44
C GLN A 157 44.65 57.68 -16.96
N PHE A 158 44.43 57.68 -15.65
CA PHE A 158 43.13 57.98 -15.06
C PHE A 158 43.23 59.00 -13.95
N GLU A 159 42.17 59.77 -13.79
CA GLU A 159 41.98 60.75 -12.74
C GLU A 159 40.98 60.22 -11.70
N LEU A 160 41.41 60.14 -10.44
CA LEU A 160 40.51 59.90 -9.33
C LEU A 160 39.95 61.24 -8.84
N VAL A 161 38.63 61.35 -8.79
CA VAL A 161 37.97 62.58 -8.33
C VAL A 161 37.89 62.60 -6.81
N THR A 162 37.93 63.81 -6.24
CA THR A 162 37.73 64.05 -4.80
C THR A 162 36.50 63.32 -4.26
N ALA A 163 36.70 62.54 -3.20
CA ALA A 163 35.64 61.91 -2.42
C ALA A 163 35.09 62.83 -1.30
N ARG A 164 33.78 62.76 -1.05
CA ARG A 164 33.08 63.55 0.00
C ARG A 164 33.11 62.92 1.38
N SER A 165 33.31 61.61 1.44
CA SER A 165 33.18 60.82 2.65
C SER A 165 34.04 59.57 2.57
N ARG A 166 34.23 58.88 3.70
CA ARG A 166 34.92 57.58 3.72
C ARG A 166 34.24 56.55 2.81
N ASN A 167 32.91 56.57 2.72
CA ASN A 167 32.17 55.66 1.86
C ASN A 167 32.43 56.00 0.37
N ASP A 168 32.33 57.27 -0.01
CA ASP A 168 32.65 57.71 -1.37
C ASP A 168 34.09 57.35 -1.72
N PHE A 169 35.04 57.57 -0.81
CA PHE A 169 36.46 57.24 -1.03
C PHE A 169 36.65 55.73 -1.22
N ALA A 170 36.02 54.91 -0.39
CA ALA A 170 36.08 53.45 -0.51
C ALA A 170 35.50 52.96 -1.86
N HIS A 171 34.38 53.54 -2.32
CA HIS A 171 33.82 53.24 -3.63
C HIS A 171 34.71 53.72 -4.78
N SER A 172 35.24 54.94 -4.72
CA SER A 172 36.15 55.48 -5.75
C SER A 172 37.44 54.64 -5.85
N ILE A 173 38.03 54.26 -4.70
CA ILE A 173 39.23 53.40 -4.66
C ILE A 173 38.93 51.99 -5.16
N SER A 174 37.78 51.41 -4.78
CA SER A 174 37.32 50.12 -5.31
C SER A 174 37.19 50.14 -6.85
N ASN A 175 36.52 51.16 -7.39
CA ASN A 175 36.37 51.38 -8.83
C ASN A 175 37.73 51.53 -9.54
N ALA A 176 38.63 52.35 -8.99
CA ALA A 176 39.96 52.58 -9.56
C ALA A 176 40.84 51.32 -9.51
N ALA A 177 40.87 50.61 -8.38
CA ALA A 177 41.64 49.37 -8.24
C ALA A 177 41.14 48.27 -9.19
N TRP A 178 39.82 48.11 -9.33
CA TRP A 178 39.23 47.20 -10.31
C TRP A 178 39.54 47.61 -11.74
N TYR A 179 39.50 48.91 -12.07
CA TYR A 179 39.84 49.40 -13.40
C TYR A 179 41.32 49.12 -13.75
N VAL A 180 42.23 49.30 -12.79
CA VAL A 180 43.64 48.95 -12.96
C VAL A 180 43.82 47.45 -13.16
N ALA A 181 43.09 46.61 -12.42
CA ALA A 181 43.08 45.16 -12.63
C ALA A 181 42.56 44.79 -14.03
N TYR A 182 41.48 45.43 -14.49
CA TYR A 182 40.93 45.27 -15.83
C TYR A 182 41.96 45.64 -16.91
N LEU A 183 42.66 46.77 -16.78
CA LEU A 183 43.70 47.17 -17.73
C LEU A 183 44.87 46.19 -17.73
N ALA A 184 45.29 45.71 -16.56
CA ALA A 184 46.34 44.71 -16.46
C ALA A 184 45.94 43.40 -17.16
N HIS A 185 44.68 42.99 -17.01
CA HIS A 185 44.16 41.82 -17.71
C HIS A 185 44.08 42.06 -19.23
N GLU A 186 43.56 43.22 -19.66
CA GLU A 186 43.41 43.57 -21.08
C GLU A 186 44.75 43.63 -21.83
N TYR A 187 45.79 44.17 -21.18
CA TYR A 187 47.11 44.37 -21.80
C TYR A 187 48.16 43.33 -21.40
N GLY A 188 47.82 42.37 -20.54
CA GLY A 188 48.71 41.28 -20.12
C GLY A 188 49.85 41.73 -19.21
N TRP A 189 49.57 42.65 -18.28
CA TRP A 189 50.54 43.22 -17.35
C TRP A 189 50.61 42.46 -16.02
N ASN A 190 51.79 42.42 -15.41
CA ASN A 190 51.95 42.03 -14.02
C ASN A 190 51.89 43.26 -13.11
N LEU A 191 50.86 43.31 -12.24
CA LEU A 191 50.63 44.44 -11.33
C LEU A 191 51.79 44.64 -10.34
N THR A 192 52.58 45.68 -10.57
CA THR A 192 53.75 46.07 -9.77
C THR A 192 53.83 47.61 -9.65
N LEU A 193 54.25 48.11 -8.49
CA LEU A 193 54.40 49.54 -8.24
C LEU A 193 55.75 50.06 -8.73
N ALA A 194 55.73 51.14 -9.51
CA ALA A 194 56.94 51.81 -9.98
C ALA A 194 57.91 52.18 -8.85
N SER A 195 57.36 52.69 -7.74
CA SER A 195 58.10 53.10 -6.55
C SER A 195 58.80 51.96 -5.81
N GLN A 196 58.32 50.72 -5.91
CA GLN A 196 58.93 49.55 -5.26
C GLN A 196 60.02 48.90 -6.13
N HIS A 197 60.16 49.35 -7.36
CA HIS A 197 60.99 48.74 -8.39
C HIS A 197 61.84 49.78 -9.15
N ASN A 198 62.26 50.85 -8.47
CA ASN A 198 63.16 51.89 -8.98
C ASN A 198 62.75 52.46 -10.35
N GLY A 199 61.48 52.83 -10.51
CA GLY A 199 60.98 53.38 -11.77
C GLY A 199 60.72 52.32 -12.86
N SER A 200 60.43 51.08 -12.45
CA SER A 200 59.98 50.00 -13.32
C SER A 200 58.69 49.39 -12.77
N GLY A 201 57.75 48.99 -13.62
CA GLY A 201 56.47 48.44 -13.17
C GLY A 201 55.30 48.95 -13.99
N THR A 202 54.09 48.58 -13.59
CA THR A 202 52.87 48.79 -14.40
C THR A 202 51.84 49.69 -13.73
N LEU A 203 51.99 49.99 -12.44
CA LEU A 203 51.21 50.97 -11.72
C LEU A 203 52.12 52.12 -11.26
N TRP A 204 51.84 53.30 -11.79
CA TRP A 204 52.58 54.54 -11.57
C TRP A 204 51.65 55.58 -10.94
N THR A 205 52.18 56.45 -10.10
CA THR A 205 51.54 57.71 -9.72
C THR A 205 52.14 58.86 -10.55
N HIS A 206 51.47 60.01 -10.62
CA HIS A 206 52.07 61.18 -11.27
C HIS A 206 53.40 61.58 -10.60
N TYR A 207 53.47 61.45 -9.27
CA TYR A 207 54.73 61.58 -8.52
C TYR A 207 55.84 60.63 -8.99
N ASP A 208 55.53 59.36 -9.28
CA ASP A 208 56.52 58.42 -9.81
C ASP A 208 57.04 58.86 -11.19
N VAL A 209 56.18 59.46 -12.03
CA VAL A 209 56.59 60.01 -13.32
C VAL A 209 57.55 61.19 -13.11
N THR A 210 57.22 62.13 -12.22
CA THR A 210 58.11 63.24 -11.82
C THR A 210 59.46 62.72 -11.33
N HIS A 211 59.45 61.71 -10.46
CA HIS A 211 60.65 61.25 -9.77
C HIS A 211 61.57 60.39 -10.65
N TYR A 212 61.02 59.49 -11.48
CA TYR A 212 61.81 58.52 -12.24
C TYR A 212 61.94 58.84 -13.74
N LEU A 213 61.00 59.59 -14.33
CA LEU A 213 60.99 59.88 -15.76
C LEU A 213 61.24 61.37 -16.08
N GLY A 214 60.81 62.28 -15.20
CA GLY A 214 60.93 63.73 -15.36
C GLY A 214 59.98 64.32 -16.42
N GLY A 215 60.03 65.65 -16.58
CA GLY A 215 59.21 66.39 -17.54
C GLY A 215 57.82 66.80 -17.03
N THR A 216 57.59 66.66 -15.73
CA THR A 216 56.46 67.15 -14.93
C THR A 216 56.97 67.35 -13.50
N ASP A 217 56.33 68.22 -12.71
CA ASP A 217 56.64 68.52 -11.31
C ASP A 217 55.50 68.14 -10.34
N HIS A 218 54.48 67.47 -10.86
CA HIS A 218 53.30 67.06 -10.10
C HIS A 218 53.62 65.98 -9.07
N THR A 219 52.91 66.01 -7.94
CA THR A 219 53.12 65.10 -6.79
C THR A 219 51.88 64.27 -6.44
N ASP A 220 50.81 64.37 -7.22
CA ASP A 220 49.57 63.61 -7.01
C ASP A 220 49.78 62.10 -7.30
N PRO A 221 48.99 61.20 -6.68
CA PRO A 221 47.93 61.42 -5.70
C PRO A 221 48.42 61.25 -4.24
N ILE A 222 49.75 61.34 -3.99
CA ILE A 222 50.37 60.90 -2.73
C ILE A 222 49.75 61.59 -1.50
N ALA A 223 49.69 62.92 -1.50
CA ALA A 223 49.13 63.69 -0.38
C ALA A 223 47.64 63.40 -0.17
N TYR A 224 46.89 63.27 -1.27
CA TYR A 224 45.46 62.98 -1.24
C TYR A 224 45.18 61.62 -0.60
N LEU A 225 45.86 60.55 -1.04
CA LEU A 225 45.72 59.22 -0.44
C LEU A 225 46.09 59.23 1.06
N ASN A 226 47.19 59.90 1.41
CA ASN A 226 47.63 60.01 2.80
C ASN A 226 46.59 60.72 3.69
N SER A 227 45.86 61.71 3.18
CA SER A 227 44.78 62.37 3.95
C SER A 227 43.62 61.44 4.33
N TRP A 228 43.45 60.33 3.61
CA TRP A 228 42.48 59.27 3.91
C TRP A 228 43.07 58.10 4.71
N GLY A 229 44.34 58.23 5.15
CA GLY A 229 45.07 57.13 5.79
C GLY A 229 45.31 55.96 4.85
N TYR A 230 45.44 56.22 3.55
CA TYR A 230 45.60 55.23 2.49
C TYR A 230 46.91 55.44 1.71
N ASN A 231 47.47 54.39 1.10
CA ASN A 231 48.70 54.52 0.30
C ASN A 231 48.71 53.58 -0.91
N THR A 232 49.71 53.76 -1.78
CA THR A 232 49.84 53.02 -3.03
C THR A 232 50.06 51.52 -2.86
N SER A 233 50.74 51.08 -1.79
CA SER A 233 50.88 49.64 -1.46
C SER A 233 49.53 48.98 -1.17
N GLN A 234 48.67 49.67 -0.41
CA GLN A 234 47.32 49.20 -0.13
C GLN A 234 46.44 49.22 -1.38
N PHE A 235 46.62 50.20 -2.27
CA PHE A 235 45.95 50.24 -3.57
C PHE A 235 46.36 49.06 -4.46
N LEU A 236 47.66 48.77 -4.55
CA LEU A 236 48.19 47.64 -5.31
C LEU A 236 47.62 46.30 -4.81
N ASP A 237 47.54 46.13 -3.48
CA ASP A 237 46.95 44.95 -2.84
C ASP A 237 45.49 44.73 -3.28
N LEU A 238 44.68 45.80 -3.26
CA LEU A 238 43.29 45.73 -3.72
C LEU A 238 43.18 45.46 -5.24
N ALA A 239 44.05 46.07 -6.05
CA ALA A 239 44.08 45.83 -7.50
C ALA A 239 44.47 44.38 -7.83
N LYS A 240 45.44 43.80 -7.09
CA LYS A 240 45.79 42.37 -7.20
C LYS A 240 44.63 41.47 -6.79
N ALA A 241 43.94 41.78 -5.69
CA ALA A 241 42.76 41.04 -5.27
C ALA A 241 41.67 41.04 -6.36
N TYR A 242 41.40 42.17 -7.03
CA TYR A 242 40.48 42.21 -8.16
C TYR A 242 40.98 41.47 -9.40
N PHE A 243 42.29 41.49 -9.67
CA PHE A 243 42.89 40.76 -10.77
C PHE A 243 42.75 39.25 -10.58
N ASP A 244 43.03 38.75 -9.38
CA ASP A 244 42.93 37.33 -9.01
C ASP A 244 41.46 36.88 -8.93
N TYR A 245 40.55 37.76 -8.50
CA TYR A 245 39.11 37.51 -8.50
C TYR A 245 38.57 37.26 -9.93
N GLY A 246 39.05 38.01 -10.93
CA GLY A 246 38.61 37.92 -12.31
C GLY A 246 37.27 38.63 -12.58
N GLY A 247 36.42 38.03 -13.43
CA GLY A 247 35.08 38.58 -13.74
C GLY A 247 35.04 39.68 -14.81
N PHE A 248 36.02 39.71 -15.72
CA PHE A 248 36.10 40.67 -16.83
C PHE A 248 35.16 40.35 -18.02
N TYR A 249 34.53 39.17 -18.00
CA TYR A 249 33.61 38.68 -19.05
C TYR A 249 32.16 38.67 -18.59
N ASP A 250 31.25 38.50 -19.54
CA ASP A 250 29.83 38.36 -19.26
C ASP A 250 29.52 37.02 -18.58
N THR A 251 28.80 37.11 -17.47
CA THR A 251 28.27 35.94 -16.78
C THR A 251 27.15 35.30 -17.59
N ILE A 252 27.21 33.97 -17.72
CA ILE A 252 26.11 33.16 -18.23
C ILE A 252 25.12 32.93 -17.08
N THR A 253 23.95 33.56 -17.13
CA THR A 253 22.93 33.51 -16.06
C THR A 253 22.01 32.29 -16.17
N SER A 254 21.92 31.69 -17.34
CA SER A 254 21.21 30.43 -17.61
C SER A 254 21.92 29.68 -18.72
N ASN A 255 22.03 28.35 -18.62
CA ASN A 255 22.57 27.49 -19.66
C ASN A 255 21.90 26.12 -19.59
N VAL A 256 20.86 25.92 -20.42
CA VAL A 256 20.01 24.73 -20.38
C VAL A 256 20.12 23.94 -21.68
N ALA A 257 20.07 22.61 -21.56
CA ALA A 257 19.89 21.76 -22.74
C ALA A 257 18.46 21.96 -23.27
N LYS A 258 18.33 22.35 -24.54
CA LYS A 258 17.04 22.51 -25.23
C LYS A 258 17.22 22.07 -26.66
N THR A 259 16.72 20.88 -26.99
CA THR A 259 16.97 20.24 -28.29
C THR A 259 15.79 20.37 -29.24
N TYR A 260 16.00 21.00 -30.39
CA TYR A 260 14.98 21.18 -31.43
C TYR A 260 15.63 21.49 -32.78
N ASN A 261 14.90 21.30 -33.87
CA ASN A 261 15.36 21.69 -35.20
C ASN A 261 15.01 23.17 -35.46
N ALA A 262 15.89 23.86 -36.15
CA ALA A 262 15.70 25.24 -36.54
C ALA A 262 16.39 25.50 -37.88
N THR A 263 15.99 26.56 -38.55
CA THR A 263 16.63 27.06 -39.76
C THR A 263 17.35 28.37 -39.46
N ILE A 264 18.62 28.51 -39.85
CA ILE A 264 19.35 29.77 -39.72
C ILE A 264 18.71 30.84 -40.60
N SER A 265 18.44 32.01 -40.03
CA SER A 265 17.72 33.13 -40.66
C SER A 265 18.47 34.45 -40.42
N GLU A 266 19.46 34.70 -41.27
CA GLU A 266 20.33 35.88 -41.26
C GLU A 266 19.90 36.91 -42.31
N ASN A 267 18.63 36.93 -42.73
CA ASN A 267 18.19 37.76 -43.87
C ASN A 267 18.52 39.26 -43.69
N ASN A 268 18.31 39.79 -42.49
CA ASN A 268 18.62 41.18 -42.11
C ASN A 268 19.65 41.27 -40.98
N ARG A 269 20.47 40.22 -40.80
CA ARG A 269 21.43 40.06 -39.70
C ARG A 269 22.77 39.58 -40.25
N ASN A 270 23.80 39.69 -39.42
CA ASN A 270 25.11 39.09 -39.67
C ASN A 270 25.74 38.74 -38.31
N ASP A 271 25.12 37.77 -37.65
CA ASP A 271 25.55 37.36 -36.31
C ASP A 271 26.89 36.59 -36.34
N GLY A 272 27.69 36.79 -35.30
CA GLY A 272 28.94 36.06 -35.10
C GLY A 272 28.70 34.61 -34.64
N LEU A 273 29.56 33.71 -35.10
CA LEU A 273 29.62 32.33 -34.62
C LEU A 273 30.75 32.15 -33.62
N TYR A 274 30.52 31.41 -32.53
CA TYR A 274 31.50 31.22 -31.46
C TYR A 274 31.65 29.74 -31.10
N ALA A 275 32.86 29.20 -31.08
CA ALA A 275 33.07 27.75 -30.93
C ALA A 275 32.87 27.26 -29.49
N THR A 276 33.35 28.03 -28.51
CA THR A 276 33.51 27.55 -27.12
C THR A 276 32.43 28.04 -26.16
N GLY A 277 31.65 29.06 -26.53
CA GLY A 277 30.60 29.63 -25.68
C GLY A 277 29.94 30.85 -26.31
N PRO A 278 28.94 31.45 -25.63
CA PRO A 278 28.36 32.73 -26.03
C PRO A 278 29.40 33.85 -26.19
N TYR A 279 29.05 34.89 -26.95
CA TYR A 279 29.91 36.06 -27.12
C TYR A 279 30.32 36.68 -25.78
N TYR A 280 31.60 37.03 -25.66
CA TYR A 280 32.18 37.79 -24.55
C TYR A 280 32.07 37.11 -23.17
N THR A 281 32.04 35.78 -23.12
CA THR A 281 32.07 34.99 -21.88
C THR A 281 33.45 34.45 -21.52
N SER A 282 34.42 34.58 -22.42
CA SER A 282 35.82 34.14 -22.26
C SER A 282 36.71 34.84 -23.29
N ASP A 283 38.03 34.73 -23.17
CA ASP A 283 38.96 35.22 -24.19
C ASP A 283 38.68 34.65 -25.59
N GLN A 284 38.39 33.35 -25.66
CA GLN A 284 38.15 32.65 -26.93
C GLN A 284 36.85 33.10 -27.62
N THR A 285 35.94 33.76 -26.88
CA THR A 285 34.66 34.26 -27.41
C THR A 285 34.61 35.77 -27.54
N ARG A 286 35.75 36.47 -27.44
CA ARG A 286 35.86 37.92 -27.71
C ARG A 286 35.76 38.27 -29.18
N VAL A 287 36.14 37.35 -30.06
CA VAL A 287 36.14 37.53 -31.51
C VAL A 287 35.33 36.39 -32.13
N PRO A 288 34.42 36.66 -33.08
CA PRO A 288 33.73 35.59 -33.77
C PRO A 288 34.70 34.74 -34.61
N ALA A 289 34.29 33.52 -34.91
CA ALA A 289 34.97 32.70 -35.89
C ALA A 289 35.04 33.41 -37.25
N THR A 290 36.00 33.02 -38.08
CA THR A 290 36.13 33.55 -39.45
C THR A 290 34.92 33.22 -40.32
N VAL A 291 34.17 32.16 -39.97
CA VAL A 291 32.90 31.80 -40.59
C VAL A 291 31.78 32.63 -39.97
N SER A 292 31.06 33.39 -40.81
CA SER A 292 29.89 34.18 -40.40
C SER A 292 28.61 33.36 -40.48
N ALA A 293 27.64 33.63 -39.59
CA ALA A 293 26.31 33.01 -39.65
C ALA A 293 25.60 33.26 -41.00
N LYS A 294 25.88 34.39 -41.67
CA LYS A 294 25.32 34.74 -42.98
C LYS A 294 25.64 33.70 -44.05
N THR A 295 26.82 33.07 -43.97
CA THR A 295 27.24 32.00 -44.90
C THR A 295 26.45 30.70 -44.71
N LEU A 296 25.80 30.55 -43.55
CA LEU A 296 24.97 29.40 -43.21
C LEU A 296 23.47 29.71 -43.34
N ASN A 297 23.10 30.87 -43.88
CA ASN A 297 21.71 31.29 -44.00
C ASN A 297 20.86 30.27 -44.77
N GLY A 298 19.68 29.94 -44.24
CA GLY A 298 18.76 28.95 -44.81
C GLY A 298 19.10 27.48 -44.50
N GLN A 299 20.23 27.19 -43.83
CA GLN A 299 20.55 25.81 -43.45
C GLN A 299 19.72 25.37 -42.24
N SER A 300 19.20 24.14 -42.30
CA SER A 300 18.62 23.46 -41.15
C SER A 300 19.71 22.98 -40.20
N VAL A 301 19.51 23.26 -38.91
CA VAL A 301 20.42 22.96 -37.82
C VAL A 301 19.65 22.35 -36.66
N LYS A 302 20.38 21.61 -35.82
CA LYS A 302 19.86 21.12 -34.54
C LYS A 302 20.35 22.06 -33.44
N VAL A 303 19.44 22.74 -32.74
CA VAL A 303 19.78 23.41 -31.50
C VAL A 303 19.96 22.36 -30.42
N LEU A 304 21.03 22.48 -29.63
CA LEU A 304 21.38 21.58 -28.54
C LEU A 304 21.14 22.24 -27.18
N ARG A 305 21.44 23.54 -27.07
CA ARG A 305 21.43 24.31 -25.83
C ARG A 305 20.99 25.75 -26.04
N GLN A 306 20.50 26.36 -24.97
CA GLN A 306 20.24 27.79 -24.86
C GLN A 306 20.97 28.38 -23.65
N ALA A 307 21.65 29.50 -23.84
CA ALA A 307 22.31 30.24 -22.77
C ALA A 307 21.87 31.71 -22.75
N VAL A 308 21.85 32.33 -21.59
CA VAL A 308 21.48 33.74 -21.41
C VAL A 308 22.66 34.49 -20.82
N THR A 309 23.00 35.63 -21.40
CA THR A 309 23.94 36.60 -20.84
C THR A 309 23.25 37.96 -20.70
N LYS A 310 23.92 38.95 -20.12
CA LYS A 310 23.39 40.33 -20.08
C LYS A 310 23.14 40.93 -21.48
N ARG A 311 23.69 40.34 -22.55
CA ARG A 311 23.59 40.84 -23.92
C ARG A 311 22.44 40.23 -24.73
N ALA A 312 22.22 38.92 -24.63
CA ALA A 312 21.26 38.21 -25.45
C ALA A 312 20.98 36.79 -24.92
N THR A 313 20.02 36.12 -25.57
CA THR A 313 19.90 34.66 -25.51
C THR A 313 20.66 34.07 -26.69
N TRP A 314 21.51 33.10 -26.40
CA TRP A 314 22.38 32.39 -27.33
C TRP A 314 21.91 30.95 -27.50
N VAL A 315 22.07 30.40 -28.69
CA VAL A 315 21.78 29.00 -29.02
C VAL A 315 23.06 28.30 -29.45
N GLN A 316 23.26 27.08 -28.95
CA GLN A 316 24.28 26.18 -29.49
C GLN A 316 23.65 25.38 -30.62
N ILE A 317 24.05 25.62 -31.85
CA ILE A 317 23.60 24.94 -33.05
C ILE A 317 24.60 23.86 -33.46
N GLN A 318 24.09 22.79 -34.07
CA GLN A 318 24.85 21.78 -34.78
C GLN A 318 24.35 21.74 -36.22
N THR A 319 25.27 21.97 -37.15
CA THR A 319 25.01 21.88 -38.59
C THR A 319 24.99 20.42 -39.06
N SER A 320 24.50 20.16 -40.27
CA SER A 320 24.46 18.83 -40.87
C SER A 320 25.83 18.17 -41.05
N SER A 321 26.90 18.97 -41.18
CA SER A 321 28.30 18.49 -41.21
C SER A 321 28.84 18.08 -39.83
N GLY A 322 28.07 18.32 -38.77
CA GLY A 322 28.47 18.06 -37.39
C GLY A 322 29.17 19.24 -36.70
N ALA A 323 29.48 20.33 -37.41
CA ALA A 323 30.10 21.50 -36.81
C ALA A 323 29.15 22.19 -35.81
N VAL A 324 29.70 22.61 -34.67
CA VAL A 324 28.95 23.18 -33.53
C VAL A 324 29.36 24.63 -33.29
N TRP A 325 28.36 25.51 -33.16
CA TRP A 325 28.58 26.94 -32.95
C TRP A 325 27.56 27.51 -31.95
N TRP A 326 27.97 28.51 -31.20
CA TRP A 326 27.09 29.41 -30.48
C TRP A 326 26.77 30.62 -31.35
N MET A 327 25.51 31.01 -31.41
CA MET A 327 25.04 32.22 -32.10
C MET A 327 23.85 32.85 -31.37
N ASP A 328 23.48 34.08 -31.72
CA ASP A 328 22.30 34.74 -31.16
C ASP A 328 21.02 33.97 -31.54
N LYS A 329 20.12 33.71 -30.59
CA LYS A 329 18.85 33.00 -30.84
C LYS A 329 18.00 33.70 -31.90
N ARG A 330 18.13 35.01 -32.06
CA ARG A 330 17.37 35.79 -33.06
C ARG A 330 17.79 35.49 -34.50
N GLY A 331 18.96 34.88 -34.71
CA GLY A 331 19.45 34.44 -36.03
C GLY A 331 18.92 33.07 -36.46
N ILE A 332 17.97 32.48 -35.74
CA ILE A 332 17.32 31.21 -36.12
C ILE A 332 15.79 31.32 -36.10
N THR A 333 15.14 30.51 -36.94
CA THR A 333 13.69 30.26 -36.95
C THR A 333 13.45 28.82 -36.51
N VAL A 334 12.59 28.60 -35.51
CA VAL A 334 12.28 27.24 -35.03
C VAL A 334 11.46 26.48 -36.07
N ASP A 335 11.84 25.23 -36.35
CA ASP A 335 11.09 24.35 -37.25
C ASP A 335 10.06 23.55 -36.42
N TYR A 336 8.79 23.93 -36.51
CA TYR A 336 7.70 23.23 -35.82
C TYR A 336 7.33 21.90 -36.50
N ASP A 337 6.91 20.94 -35.69
CA ASP A 337 6.45 19.63 -36.15
C ASP A 337 5.12 19.76 -36.90
N LYS A 338 5.01 19.03 -38.01
CA LYS A 338 3.74 18.91 -38.74
C LYS A 338 2.83 17.89 -38.04
N VAL A 339 1.54 18.20 -37.99
CA VAL A 339 0.51 17.21 -37.66
C VAL A 339 0.34 16.27 -38.85
N LEU A 340 0.68 15.00 -38.67
CA LEU A 340 0.68 13.96 -39.69
C LEU A 340 -0.71 13.34 -39.89
N SER A 341 -1.51 13.28 -38.82
CA SER A 341 -2.90 12.83 -38.85
C SER A 341 -3.69 13.51 -37.74
N SER A 342 -4.97 13.76 -37.98
CA SER A 342 -5.91 14.32 -37.00
C SER A 342 -7.26 13.62 -37.13
N ARG A 343 -7.87 13.26 -36.01
CA ARG A 343 -9.21 12.67 -35.96
C ARG A 343 -9.98 13.11 -34.72
N THR A 344 -11.27 13.37 -34.89
CA THR A 344 -12.20 13.56 -33.76
C THR A 344 -12.55 12.20 -33.16
N VAL A 345 -12.54 12.11 -31.83
CA VAL A 345 -12.93 10.91 -31.08
C VAL A 345 -13.88 11.30 -29.95
N SER A 346 -14.58 10.33 -29.39
CA SER A 346 -15.41 10.54 -28.21
C SER A 346 -15.38 9.30 -27.34
N TYR A 347 -14.50 9.30 -26.34
CA TYR A 347 -14.46 8.26 -25.34
C TYR A 347 -14.04 8.83 -23.98
N SER A 348 -14.49 8.17 -22.92
CA SER A 348 -14.11 8.52 -21.55
C SER A 348 -12.85 7.76 -21.17
N ALA A 349 -11.96 8.44 -20.45
CA ALA A 349 -10.71 7.88 -19.96
C ALA A 349 -10.33 8.55 -18.65
N TYR A 350 -9.15 8.27 -18.12
CA TYR A 350 -8.57 8.99 -17.00
C TYR A 350 -7.07 9.24 -17.21
N LEU A 351 -6.55 10.22 -16.49
CA LEU A 351 -5.13 10.56 -16.51
C LEU A 351 -4.33 9.59 -15.66
N ASP A 352 -3.24 9.06 -16.21
CA ASP A 352 -2.30 8.20 -15.49
C ASP A 352 -0.89 8.79 -15.56
N GLN A 353 -0.46 9.37 -14.43
CA GLN A 353 0.80 10.09 -14.27
C GLN A 353 1.69 9.47 -13.20
N SER A 354 1.41 8.22 -12.80
CA SER A 354 2.14 7.55 -11.71
C SER A 354 3.66 7.42 -11.96
N TYR A 355 4.10 7.45 -13.22
CA TYR A 355 5.52 7.39 -13.61
C TYR A 355 5.87 8.40 -14.72
N ARG A 356 5.06 9.46 -14.87
CA ARG A 356 5.17 10.43 -15.95
C ARG A 356 4.85 11.83 -15.44
N ASN A 357 5.30 12.84 -16.18
CA ASN A 357 4.97 14.24 -15.88
C ASN A 357 4.67 14.97 -17.19
N ASP A 358 3.62 14.52 -17.88
CA ASP A 358 3.28 14.98 -19.21
C ASP A 358 2.82 16.45 -19.19
N GLY A 359 3.28 17.22 -20.17
CA GLY A 359 2.89 18.62 -20.36
C GLY A 359 1.47 18.74 -20.92
N LEU A 360 0.74 19.75 -20.45
CA LEU A 360 -0.56 20.16 -20.99
C LEU A 360 -0.38 21.40 -21.87
N TYR A 361 -0.81 21.31 -23.12
CA TYR A 361 -0.64 22.33 -24.15
C TYR A 361 -2.00 22.84 -24.62
N LYS A 362 -2.16 24.16 -24.76
CA LYS A 362 -3.48 24.76 -25.03
C LYS A 362 -3.89 24.65 -26.50
N ASP A 363 -2.97 25.01 -27.39
CA ASP A 363 -3.30 25.31 -28.78
C ASP A 363 -3.00 24.15 -29.75
N GLY A 364 -2.40 23.07 -29.28
CA GLY A 364 -2.05 21.91 -30.11
C GLY A 364 -1.10 20.95 -29.40
N PRO A 365 -0.70 19.86 -30.07
CA PRO A 365 0.39 18.98 -29.63
C PRO A 365 1.69 19.75 -29.33
N TYR A 366 2.57 19.17 -28.52
CA TYR A 366 3.90 19.73 -28.30
C TYR A 366 4.65 19.95 -29.63
N MET A 367 5.39 21.06 -29.73
CA MET A 367 6.22 21.42 -30.89
C MET A 367 5.48 21.72 -32.20
N THR A 368 4.15 21.84 -32.23
CA THR A 368 3.41 22.20 -33.45
C THR A 368 3.25 23.71 -33.68
N GLY A 369 3.64 24.55 -32.70
CA GLY A 369 3.62 26.00 -32.84
C GLY A 369 4.35 26.73 -31.71
N PRO A 370 4.41 28.08 -31.76
CA PRO A 370 5.16 28.87 -30.80
C PRO A 370 4.72 28.67 -29.34
N SER A 371 3.41 28.65 -29.09
CA SER A 371 2.85 28.49 -27.74
C SER A 371 3.00 27.08 -27.19
N THR A 372 3.14 26.06 -28.06
CA THR A 372 3.31 24.66 -27.65
C THR A 372 4.78 24.25 -27.56
N PHE A 373 5.71 25.11 -27.97
CA PHE A 373 7.16 24.87 -27.87
C PHE A 373 7.79 25.43 -26.59
N GLU A 374 7.45 26.66 -26.20
CA GLU A 374 8.23 27.36 -25.17
C GLU A 374 8.03 26.79 -23.77
N PHE A 375 6.82 26.36 -23.41
CA PHE A 375 6.53 25.70 -22.14
C PHE A 375 5.20 24.94 -22.18
N ALA A 376 5.09 23.89 -21.36
CA ALA A 376 3.79 23.32 -21.03
C ALA A 376 3.05 24.29 -20.10
N ALA A 377 1.82 24.68 -20.43
CA ALA A 377 1.06 25.65 -19.65
C ALA A 377 0.74 25.12 -18.24
N LYS A 378 0.56 23.80 -18.13
CA LYS A 378 0.38 23.04 -16.89
C LYS A 378 0.99 21.65 -17.06
N HIS A 379 1.05 20.88 -15.97
CA HIS A 379 1.43 19.47 -16.01
C HIS A 379 0.25 18.58 -15.62
N ALA A 380 0.12 17.45 -16.32
CA ALA A 380 -0.96 16.49 -16.09
C ALA A 380 -0.87 15.82 -14.71
N SER A 381 0.32 15.80 -14.09
CA SER A 381 0.55 15.25 -12.74
C SER A 381 -0.32 15.90 -11.65
N GLN A 382 -0.72 17.16 -11.83
CA GLN A 382 -1.65 17.87 -10.93
C GLN A 382 -3.08 17.31 -10.98
N TYR A 383 -3.36 16.49 -11.98
CA TYR A 383 -4.67 15.94 -12.30
C TYR A 383 -4.62 14.40 -12.37
N ASP A 384 -3.62 13.77 -11.73
CA ASP A 384 -3.45 12.31 -11.77
C ASP A 384 -4.73 11.59 -11.29
N LYS A 385 -5.08 10.51 -11.98
CA LYS A 385 -6.31 9.72 -11.82
C LYS A 385 -7.63 10.47 -12.06
N GLN A 386 -7.60 11.73 -12.48
CA GLN A 386 -8.82 12.46 -12.79
C GLN A 386 -9.47 11.90 -14.06
N PRO A 387 -10.80 11.71 -14.07
CA PRO A 387 -11.53 11.32 -15.26
C PRO A 387 -11.56 12.47 -16.29
N VAL A 388 -11.47 12.11 -17.57
CA VAL A 388 -11.46 13.03 -18.70
C VAL A 388 -12.30 12.50 -19.86
N SER A 389 -12.79 13.41 -20.71
CA SER A 389 -13.27 13.06 -22.05
C SER A 389 -12.15 13.27 -23.06
N VAL A 390 -11.90 12.30 -23.92
CA VAL A 390 -10.99 12.48 -25.06
C VAL A 390 -11.80 12.88 -26.28
N LEU A 391 -11.42 14.01 -26.88
CA LEU A 391 -12.17 14.71 -27.93
C LEU A 391 -11.51 14.60 -29.31
N ALA A 392 -10.20 14.45 -29.36
CA ALA A 392 -9.45 14.32 -30.60
C ALA A 392 -8.13 13.57 -30.36
N GLU A 393 -7.58 12.99 -31.42
CA GLU A 393 -6.23 12.44 -31.46
C GLU A 393 -5.47 13.00 -32.66
N GLU A 394 -4.23 13.41 -32.42
CA GLU A 394 -3.31 13.89 -33.44
C GLU A 394 -1.98 13.16 -33.35
N THR A 395 -1.37 12.88 -34.50
CA THR A 395 -0.03 12.26 -34.54
C THR A 395 0.97 13.24 -35.13
N THR A 396 2.14 13.33 -34.50
CA THR A 396 3.30 14.11 -34.94
C THR A 396 4.49 13.18 -35.13
N SER A 397 5.63 13.72 -35.58
CA SER A 397 6.93 13.01 -35.58
C SER A 397 7.34 12.47 -34.20
N ARG A 398 6.78 13.04 -33.11
CA ARG A 398 7.13 12.73 -31.71
C ARG A 398 6.21 11.71 -31.05
N GLY A 399 5.08 11.38 -31.66
CA GLY A 399 4.09 10.47 -31.08
C GLY A 399 2.65 10.93 -31.27
N THR A 400 1.74 10.24 -30.58
CA THR A 400 0.31 10.53 -30.60
C THR A 400 -0.09 11.34 -29.39
N TRP A 401 -0.87 12.39 -29.65
CA TRP A 401 -1.37 13.36 -28.70
C TRP A 401 -2.89 13.27 -28.64
N VAL A 402 -3.45 13.50 -27.47
CA VAL A 402 -4.89 13.52 -27.23
C VAL A 402 -5.33 14.92 -26.84
N LYS A 403 -6.49 15.36 -27.35
CA LYS A 403 -7.20 16.51 -26.80
C LYS A 403 -8.15 16.03 -25.72
N ILE A 404 -7.84 16.35 -24.47
CA ILE A 404 -8.66 16.00 -23.32
C ILE A 404 -9.56 17.17 -22.90
N ARG A 405 -10.64 16.85 -22.22
CA ARG A 405 -11.46 17.79 -21.44
C ARG A 405 -11.48 17.34 -19.98
N LEU A 406 -10.96 18.20 -19.11
CA LEU A 406 -10.99 18.02 -17.65
C LEU A 406 -12.40 18.25 -17.11
N SER A 407 -12.66 17.84 -15.86
CA SER A 407 -13.98 18.00 -15.24
C SER A 407 -14.40 19.45 -15.02
N ASN A 408 -13.46 20.39 -14.97
CA ASN A 408 -13.73 21.83 -14.91
C ASN A 408 -14.08 22.44 -16.28
N GLY A 409 -14.13 21.63 -17.34
CA GLY A 409 -14.43 22.05 -18.71
C GLY A 409 -13.21 22.46 -19.54
N ASP A 410 -12.04 22.65 -18.93
CA ASP A 410 -10.83 23.04 -19.66
C ASP A 410 -10.41 21.94 -20.63
N THR A 411 -9.99 22.37 -21.83
CA THR A 411 -9.37 21.49 -22.82
C THR A 411 -7.87 21.71 -22.94
N TRP A 412 -7.16 20.59 -23.13
CA TRP A 412 -5.70 20.51 -23.22
C TRP A 412 -5.28 19.40 -24.18
N TRP A 413 -4.14 19.57 -24.83
CA TRP A 413 -3.41 18.53 -25.54
C TRP A 413 -2.34 17.93 -24.64
N MET A 414 -2.19 16.60 -24.68
CA MET A 414 -1.14 15.89 -23.97
C MET A 414 -0.75 14.58 -24.67
N ASP A 415 0.35 13.97 -24.27
CA ASP A 415 0.78 12.67 -24.78
C ASP A 415 -0.28 11.60 -24.47
N LYS A 416 -0.70 10.83 -25.49
CA LYS A 416 -1.69 9.76 -25.36
C LYS A 416 -1.25 8.68 -24.38
N ALA A 417 0.05 8.45 -24.19
CA ALA A 417 0.56 7.47 -23.24
C ALA A 417 0.16 7.78 -21.79
N GLY A 418 -0.17 9.04 -21.47
CA GLY A 418 -0.68 9.46 -20.16
C GLY A 418 -2.19 9.23 -19.97
N ILE A 419 -2.87 8.56 -20.92
CA ILE A 419 -4.30 8.23 -20.86
C ILE A 419 -4.50 6.73 -20.71
N LYS A 420 -5.40 6.34 -19.80
CA LYS A 420 -5.87 4.96 -19.63
C LYS A 420 -7.39 4.90 -19.74
N THR A 421 -7.88 3.82 -20.33
CA THR A 421 -9.31 3.53 -20.49
C THR A 421 -9.84 2.73 -19.31
N TYR A 422 -11.15 2.74 -19.14
CA TYR A 422 -11.84 1.95 -18.12
C TYR A 422 -11.94 0.47 -18.51
N ASP A 423 -12.08 -0.40 -17.51
CA ASP A 423 -12.29 -1.83 -17.72
C ASP A 423 -13.68 -2.09 -18.30
N SER A 424 -13.73 -3.00 -19.27
CA SER A 424 -14.98 -3.51 -19.83
C SER A 424 -15.64 -4.54 -18.92
N ILE A 425 -16.95 -4.46 -18.77
CA ILE A 425 -17.77 -5.49 -18.11
C ILE A 425 -17.90 -6.68 -19.08
N SER A 426 -17.47 -7.84 -18.62
CA SER A 426 -17.39 -9.08 -19.41
C SER A 426 -18.55 -10.05 -19.17
N GLY A 427 -19.38 -9.80 -18.15
CA GLY A 427 -20.57 -10.58 -17.86
C GLY A 427 -21.41 -9.96 -16.76
N GLU A 428 -22.72 -10.16 -16.85
CA GLU A 428 -23.72 -9.67 -15.88
C GLU A 428 -24.68 -10.81 -15.54
N LYS A 429 -25.05 -10.93 -14.26
CA LYS A 429 -26.00 -11.93 -13.78
C LYS A 429 -26.86 -11.37 -12.65
N SER A 430 -28.18 -11.49 -12.79
CA SER A 430 -29.11 -11.18 -11.69
C SER A 430 -29.02 -12.24 -10.59
N LEU A 431 -29.06 -11.78 -9.34
CA LEU A 431 -29.02 -12.64 -8.14
C LEU A 431 -30.39 -12.78 -7.47
N GLY A 432 -31.44 -12.15 -7.99
CA GLY A 432 -32.81 -12.35 -7.51
C GLY A 432 -33.07 -11.83 -6.08
N ASN A 433 -32.33 -10.80 -5.64
CA ASN A 433 -32.50 -10.15 -4.33
C ASN A 433 -32.29 -11.10 -3.13
N VAL A 434 -31.25 -11.93 -3.18
CA VAL A 434 -30.92 -12.86 -2.09
C VAL A 434 -30.30 -12.13 -0.90
N THR A 435 -30.65 -12.55 0.32
CA THR A 435 -30.03 -12.03 1.54
C THR A 435 -28.62 -12.59 1.70
N VAL A 436 -27.68 -11.72 2.04
CA VAL A 436 -26.26 -12.04 2.28
C VAL A 436 -25.79 -11.39 3.58
N ARG A 437 -24.65 -11.86 4.10
CA ARG A 437 -23.94 -11.24 5.23
C ARG A 437 -22.73 -10.47 4.75
N VAL A 438 -22.59 -9.21 5.15
CA VAL A 438 -21.36 -8.45 4.93
C VAL A 438 -20.24 -9.04 5.79
N THR A 439 -19.14 -9.47 5.15
CA THR A 439 -18.04 -10.20 5.80
C THR A 439 -16.71 -9.57 5.44
N GLN A 440 -16.27 -8.66 6.31
CA GLN A 440 -15.11 -7.80 6.12
C GLN A 440 -14.01 -8.06 7.17
N ASP A 441 -14.04 -9.17 7.90
CA ASP A 441 -13.16 -9.41 9.07
C ASP A 441 -11.66 -9.19 8.78
N LYS A 442 -11.19 -9.57 7.57
CA LYS A 442 -9.81 -9.41 7.09
C LYS A 442 -9.69 -8.50 5.86
N ARG A 443 -10.69 -7.67 5.58
CA ARG A 443 -10.77 -6.82 4.37
C ARG A 443 -11.25 -5.41 4.71
N ASN A 444 -11.08 -4.48 3.78
CA ASN A 444 -11.61 -3.12 3.85
C ASN A 444 -11.99 -2.64 2.44
N ASP A 445 -13.02 -3.28 1.86
CA ASP A 445 -13.41 -3.05 0.48
C ASP A 445 -14.11 -1.69 0.30
N GLY A 446 -13.77 -0.99 -0.78
CA GLY A 446 -14.40 0.27 -1.18
C GLY A 446 -15.84 0.08 -1.67
N LEU A 447 -16.66 1.12 -1.53
CA LEU A 447 -18.05 1.15 -2.02
C LEU A 447 -18.15 2.05 -3.25
N TYR A 448 -18.85 1.60 -4.29
CA TYR A 448 -19.00 2.32 -5.56
C TYR A 448 -20.49 2.48 -5.90
N ALA A 449 -20.94 3.69 -6.20
CA ALA A 449 -22.38 3.98 -6.31
C ALA A 449 -23.00 3.54 -7.65
N SER A 450 -22.25 3.70 -8.74
CA SER A 450 -22.80 3.63 -10.10
C SER A 450 -22.40 2.38 -10.89
N GLY A 451 -21.44 1.59 -10.38
CA GLY A 451 -20.98 0.37 -11.06
C GLY A 451 -19.76 -0.26 -10.38
N PRO A 452 -19.27 -1.39 -10.91
CA PRO A 452 -18.01 -2.01 -10.50
C PRO A 452 -16.83 -1.03 -10.52
N TYR A 453 -15.83 -1.25 -9.68
CA TYR A 453 -14.59 -0.47 -9.68
C TYR A 453 -13.96 -0.39 -11.08
N HIS A 454 -13.44 0.78 -11.43
CA HIS A 454 -12.64 1.02 -12.64
C HIS A 454 -13.40 0.83 -13.97
N THR A 455 -14.74 0.77 -13.95
CA THR A 455 -15.57 0.65 -15.17
C THR A 455 -16.06 1.98 -15.74
N SER A 456 -15.92 3.07 -14.99
CA SER A 456 -16.34 4.41 -15.39
C SER A 456 -15.63 5.49 -14.59
N ALA A 457 -15.78 6.75 -15.03
CA ALA A 457 -15.25 7.92 -14.35
C ALA A 457 -15.68 8.00 -12.87
N GLN A 458 -16.89 7.56 -12.56
CA GLN A 458 -17.47 7.63 -11.22
C GLN A 458 -17.04 6.46 -10.32
N THR A 459 -16.36 5.45 -10.86
CA THR A 459 -15.98 4.22 -10.13
C THR A 459 -14.47 4.05 -10.00
N ILE A 460 -13.66 5.02 -10.43
CA ILE A 460 -12.19 4.97 -10.26
C ILE A 460 -11.74 5.30 -8.83
N LEU A 461 -12.57 6.01 -8.07
CA LEU A 461 -12.37 6.26 -6.65
C LEU A 461 -13.56 5.69 -5.87
N PRO A 462 -13.32 5.02 -4.73
CA PRO A 462 -14.39 4.57 -3.86
C PRO A 462 -15.06 5.76 -3.17
N ALA A 463 -16.27 5.56 -2.66
CA ALA A 463 -16.87 6.49 -1.71
C ALA A 463 -15.98 6.66 -0.46
N ALA A 464 -16.12 7.78 0.24
CA ALA A 464 -15.36 8.07 1.45
C ALA A 464 -15.57 7.04 2.60
N LYS A 465 -16.66 6.26 2.52
CA LYS A 465 -16.97 5.16 3.42
C LYS A 465 -16.65 3.81 2.77
N THR A 466 -16.23 2.85 3.59
CA THR A 466 -15.94 1.47 3.15
C THR A 466 -17.00 0.50 3.62
N LEU A 467 -17.04 -0.68 3.01
CA LEU A 467 -17.96 -1.75 3.37
C LEU A 467 -17.71 -2.29 4.79
N LYS A 468 -16.49 -2.12 5.33
CA LYS A 468 -16.11 -2.55 6.69
C LYS A 468 -17.03 -2.00 7.77
N LYS A 469 -17.61 -0.80 7.58
CA LYS A 469 -18.59 -0.21 8.50
C LYS A 469 -19.82 -1.10 8.73
N TYR A 470 -20.19 -1.91 7.74
CA TYR A 470 -21.37 -2.75 7.74
C TYR A 470 -21.04 -4.21 8.10
N ASN A 471 -19.83 -4.51 8.59
CA ASN A 471 -19.41 -5.88 8.89
C ASN A 471 -20.36 -6.59 9.86
N GLY A 472 -20.81 -7.78 9.48
CA GLY A 472 -21.74 -8.61 10.26
C GLY A 472 -23.22 -8.29 10.08
N GLN A 473 -23.56 -7.21 9.38
CA GLN A 473 -24.95 -6.87 9.03
C GLN A 473 -25.42 -7.68 7.81
N THR A 474 -26.74 -7.74 7.66
CA THR A 474 -27.35 -8.32 6.45
C THR A 474 -27.49 -7.28 5.35
N ALA A 475 -27.50 -7.75 4.11
CA ALA A 475 -27.75 -6.96 2.92
C ALA A 475 -28.49 -7.80 1.87
N THR A 476 -29.07 -7.14 0.88
CA THR A 476 -29.73 -7.79 -0.25
C THR A 476 -28.83 -7.70 -1.47
N ALA A 477 -28.31 -8.83 -1.96
CA ALA A 477 -27.55 -8.90 -3.20
C ALA A 477 -28.49 -8.94 -4.41
N ILE A 478 -28.35 -7.95 -5.29
CA ILE A 478 -29.28 -7.70 -6.40
C ILE A 478 -28.77 -8.38 -7.68
N ARG A 479 -27.52 -8.12 -8.06
CA ARG A 479 -26.86 -8.65 -9.26
C ARG A 479 -25.34 -8.65 -9.11
N GLU A 480 -24.66 -9.39 -9.97
CA GLU A 480 -23.20 -9.41 -10.09
C GLU A 480 -22.74 -9.01 -11.51
N GLU A 481 -21.59 -8.37 -11.59
CA GLU A 481 -20.90 -8.00 -12.83
C GLU A 481 -19.42 -8.41 -12.76
N LYS A 482 -18.88 -8.92 -13.88
CA LYS A 482 -17.49 -9.39 -13.97
C LYS A 482 -16.63 -8.43 -14.76
N THR A 483 -15.48 -8.08 -14.18
CA THR A 483 -14.43 -7.25 -14.79
C THR A 483 -13.13 -8.06 -14.85
N PRO A 484 -12.09 -7.61 -15.56
CA PRO A 484 -10.76 -8.21 -15.49
C PRO A 484 -10.17 -8.25 -14.07
N LEU A 485 -10.63 -7.38 -13.16
CA LEU A 485 -10.11 -7.26 -11.79
C LEU A 485 -10.80 -8.21 -10.79
N ALA A 486 -12.12 -8.35 -10.87
CA ALA A 486 -12.93 -9.15 -9.93
C ALA A 486 -14.38 -9.34 -10.42
N THR A 487 -15.12 -10.19 -9.69
CA THR A 487 -16.58 -10.16 -9.64
C THR A 487 -17.03 -9.12 -8.62
N TRP A 488 -17.95 -8.25 -9.03
CA TRP A 488 -18.50 -7.18 -8.22
C TRP A 488 -19.98 -7.45 -8.00
N VAL A 489 -20.47 -7.24 -6.79
CA VAL A 489 -21.89 -7.43 -6.45
C VAL A 489 -22.50 -6.10 -6.07
N GLN A 490 -23.68 -5.84 -6.61
CA GLN A 490 -24.53 -4.75 -6.15
C GLN A 490 -25.34 -5.23 -4.95
N ILE A 491 -25.16 -4.59 -3.79
CA ILE A 491 -26.00 -4.81 -2.61
C ILE A 491 -26.84 -3.60 -2.29
N LYS A 492 -28.03 -3.86 -1.76
CA LYS A 492 -28.82 -2.91 -1.00
C LYS A 492 -28.65 -3.19 0.49
N LEU A 493 -28.14 -2.20 1.22
CA LEU A 493 -27.95 -2.25 2.66
C LEU A 493 -29.29 -1.99 3.39
N GLU A 494 -29.33 -2.27 4.69
CA GLU A 494 -30.52 -2.05 5.53
C GLU A 494 -30.94 -0.57 5.60
N ASP A 495 -29.98 0.36 5.47
CA ASP A 495 -30.23 1.80 5.37
C ASP A 495 -30.86 2.22 4.01
N GLY A 496 -31.13 1.27 3.13
CA GLY A 496 -31.71 1.47 1.79
C GLY A 496 -30.69 1.88 0.73
N SER A 497 -29.47 2.22 1.10
CA SER A 497 -28.44 2.62 0.14
C SER A 497 -27.94 1.43 -0.68
N THR A 498 -27.61 1.68 -1.95
CA THR A 498 -27.18 0.65 -2.90
C THR A 498 -25.74 0.92 -3.34
N TRP A 499 -24.90 -0.12 -3.31
CA TRP A 499 -23.48 -0.02 -3.60
C TRP A 499 -22.95 -1.26 -4.31
N TRP A 500 -21.95 -1.05 -5.15
CA TRP A 500 -21.08 -2.07 -5.72
C TRP A 500 -19.81 -2.23 -4.90
N PHE A 501 -19.34 -3.46 -4.78
CA PHE A 501 -18.10 -3.82 -4.09
C PHE A 501 -17.70 -5.24 -4.51
N ASP A 502 -16.51 -5.67 -4.11
CA ASP A 502 -15.95 -6.99 -4.41
C ASP A 502 -16.79 -8.12 -3.77
N GLU A 503 -17.24 -9.10 -4.55
CA GLU A 503 -18.03 -10.25 -4.06
C GLU A 503 -17.40 -10.93 -2.84
N ARG A 504 -16.07 -10.98 -2.77
CA ARG A 504 -15.33 -11.60 -1.67
C ARG A 504 -15.55 -10.91 -0.32
N GLY A 505 -16.16 -9.73 -0.33
CA GLY A 505 -16.54 -8.96 0.86
C GLY A 505 -17.88 -9.35 1.49
N ILE A 506 -18.63 -10.29 0.89
CA ILE A 506 -19.89 -10.83 1.42
C ILE A 506 -19.84 -12.35 1.57
N THR A 507 -20.83 -12.90 2.26
CA THR A 507 -21.06 -14.33 2.34
C THR A 507 -22.51 -14.64 2.02
N PHE A 508 -22.72 -15.49 1.02
CA PHE A 508 -24.03 -16.02 0.68
C PHE A 508 -24.46 -17.09 1.68
N PHE A 509 -25.71 -17.00 2.13
CA PHE A 509 -26.33 -18.04 2.93
C PHE A 509 -26.66 -19.27 2.08
N ASP A 510 -26.65 -20.43 2.73
CA ASP A 510 -26.94 -21.70 2.10
C ASP A 510 -28.46 -21.90 1.97
N SER A 511 -28.91 -22.27 0.79
CA SER A 511 -30.30 -22.66 0.57
C SER A 511 -30.61 -24.01 1.23
N ILE A 512 -31.85 -24.16 1.70
CA ILE A 512 -32.37 -25.45 2.13
C ILE A 512 -32.71 -26.28 0.89
N LEU A 513 -32.05 -27.42 0.74
CA LEU A 513 -32.18 -28.34 -0.40
C LEU A 513 -33.34 -29.33 -0.20
N SER A 514 -33.61 -29.73 1.04
CA SER A 514 -34.74 -30.60 1.41
C SER A 514 -35.13 -30.44 2.86
N LYS A 515 -36.39 -30.78 3.19
CA LYS A 515 -36.96 -30.77 4.54
C LYS A 515 -37.72 -32.06 4.82
N ASN A 516 -37.70 -32.50 6.08
CA ASN A 516 -38.47 -33.64 6.58
C ASN A 516 -38.92 -33.36 8.01
N ASP A 517 -40.22 -33.41 8.29
CA ASP A 517 -40.79 -33.08 9.61
C ASP A 517 -41.10 -34.34 10.47
N ASN A 518 -40.56 -35.50 10.08
CA ASN A 518 -40.76 -36.74 10.84
C ASN A 518 -40.12 -36.66 12.22
N THR A 519 -40.89 -37.04 13.24
CA THR A 519 -40.40 -37.12 14.61
C THR A 519 -39.77 -38.47 14.92
N SER A 520 -38.67 -38.46 15.67
CA SER A 520 -38.01 -39.69 16.13
C SER A 520 -37.23 -39.46 17.41
N THR A 521 -36.97 -40.54 18.16
CA THR A 521 -36.13 -40.47 19.36
C THR A 521 -34.70 -40.87 19.03
N VAL A 522 -33.76 -40.05 19.48
CA VAL A 522 -32.32 -40.24 19.26
C VAL A 522 -31.54 -40.14 20.56
N ILE A 523 -30.31 -40.61 20.53
CA ILE A 523 -29.30 -40.33 21.56
C ILE A 523 -28.22 -39.42 20.97
N VAL A 524 -27.87 -38.36 21.69
CA VAL A 524 -26.79 -37.46 21.28
C VAL A 524 -25.45 -38.16 21.47
N ARG A 525 -24.61 -38.15 20.44
CA ARG A 525 -23.26 -38.74 20.43
C ARG A 525 -22.22 -37.69 20.03
N GLN A 526 -21.45 -37.26 21.01
CA GLN A 526 -20.42 -36.22 20.92
C GLN A 526 -19.09 -36.70 21.51
N ASP A 527 -18.87 -38.01 21.56
CA ASP A 527 -17.67 -38.61 22.17
C ASP A 527 -16.38 -38.13 21.49
N ASN A 528 -16.40 -38.10 20.15
CA ASN A 528 -15.29 -37.66 19.30
C ASN A 528 -15.63 -36.39 18.48
N ARG A 529 -16.63 -35.62 18.92
CA ARG A 529 -17.12 -34.43 18.22
C ARG A 529 -17.46 -33.30 19.21
N ASN A 530 -17.64 -32.10 18.69
CA ASN A 530 -18.13 -30.96 19.45
C ASN A 530 -18.94 -30.05 18.54
N ASP A 531 -20.09 -30.55 18.09
CA ASP A 531 -20.95 -29.84 17.14
C ASP A 531 -21.58 -28.60 17.80
N GLY A 532 -21.69 -27.52 17.01
CA GLY A 532 -22.36 -26.28 17.42
C GLY A 532 -23.87 -26.47 17.48
N LEU A 533 -24.52 -25.73 18.39
CA LEU A 533 -25.98 -25.65 18.47
C LEU A 533 -26.46 -24.33 17.89
N TYR A 534 -27.53 -24.35 17.07
CA TYR A 534 -28.08 -23.17 16.41
C TYR A 534 -29.56 -23.00 16.75
N ALA A 535 -30.01 -21.79 17.07
CA ALA A 535 -31.36 -21.59 17.62
C ALA A 535 -32.47 -21.54 16.58
N SER A 536 -32.19 -20.97 15.40
CA SER A 536 -33.21 -20.51 14.45
C SER A 536 -33.20 -21.28 13.13
N GLY A 537 -32.23 -22.17 12.92
CA GLY A 537 -32.10 -22.94 11.69
C GLY A 537 -30.75 -23.64 11.57
N PRO A 538 -30.55 -24.40 10.48
CA PRO A 538 -29.25 -24.99 10.14
C PRO A 538 -28.13 -23.95 10.02
N TYR A 539 -26.88 -24.35 10.26
CA TYR A 539 -25.71 -23.50 10.09
C TYR A 539 -25.68 -22.85 8.70
N MET A 540 -25.32 -21.56 8.65
CA MET A 540 -25.16 -20.77 7.42
C MET A 540 -26.43 -20.53 6.61
N THR A 541 -27.62 -20.74 7.14
CA THR A 541 -28.89 -20.49 6.41
C THR A 541 -29.42 -19.08 6.58
N ASN A 542 -28.98 -18.37 7.62
CA ASN A 542 -29.29 -16.97 7.89
C ASN A 542 -28.26 -16.36 8.85
N ASN A 543 -28.33 -15.05 9.09
CA ASN A 543 -27.32 -14.33 9.88
C ASN A 543 -27.20 -14.85 11.32
N SER A 544 -28.32 -15.21 11.95
CA SER A 544 -28.33 -15.74 13.33
C SER A 544 -27.75 -17.15 13.46
N THR A 545 -27.59 -17.86 12.33
CA THR A 545 -26.96 -19.20 12.26
C THR A 545 -25.52 -19.16 11.76
N PHE A 546 -24.94 -17.98 11.50
CA PHE A 546 -23.55 -17.83 11.06
C PHE A 546 -22.55 -18.20 12.16
N VAL A 547 -22.94 -18.00 13.42
CA VAL A 547 -22.21 -18.43 14.61
C VAL A 547 -23.09 -19.36 15.45
N PRO A 548 -22.52 -20.35 16.15
CA PRO A 548 -23.28 -21.18 17.08
C PRO A 548 -23.75 -20.34 18.28
N ALA A 549 -24.82 -20.78 18.92
CA ALA A 549 -25.46 -20.10 20.05
C ALA A 549 -24.72 -20.31 21.37
N TRP A 550 -23.42 -19.95 21.47
CA TRP A 550 -22.52 -20.04 22.65
C TRP A 550 -22.49 -21.40 23.40
N LYS A 551 -23.24 -22.38 22.92
CA LYS A 551 -23.49 -23.70 23.50
C LYS A 551 -23.06 -24.75 22.48
N THR A 552 -22.58 -25.87 22.99
CA THR A 552 -22.17 -26.99 22.15
C THR A 552 -22.98 -28.23 22.50
N ALA A 553 -23.13 -29.12 21.52
CA ALA A 553 -23.86 -30.37 21.67
C ALA A 553 -23.20 -31.30 22.72
N LYS A 554 -21.91 -31.12 23.03
CA LYS A 554 -21.16 -31.94 23.98
C LYS A 554 -21.75 -31.92 25.39
N LYS A 555 -22.41 -30.82 25.79
CA LYS A 555 -23.17 -30.73 27.06
C LYS A 555 -24.25 -31.82 27.16
N TYR A 556 -24.81 -32.22 26.03
CA TYR A 556 -25.91 -33.17 25.94
C TYR A 556 -25.43 -34.58 25.57
N ASN A 557 -24.13 -34.86 25.59
CA ASN A 557 -23.61 -36.17 25.20
C ASN A 557 -24.24 -37.31 26.02
N GLY A 558 -24.68 -38.38 25.35
CA GLY A 558 -25.36 -39.52 25.95
C GLY A 558 -26.81 -39.26 26.35
N GLN A 559 -27.31 -38.03 26.23
CA GLN A 559 -28.71 -37.71 26.55
C GLN A 559 -29.62 -38.10 25.39
N ARG A 560 -30.84 -38.53 25.74
CA ARG A 560 -31.94 -38.73 24.78
C ARG A 560 -32.53 -37.39 24.38
N ALA A 561 -32.99 -37.30 23.15
CA ALA A 561 -33.71 -36.15 22.66
C ALA A 561 -34.66 -36.54 21.53
N THR A 562 -35.63 -35.68 21.25
CA THR A 562 -36.60 -35.86 20.17
C THR A 562 -36.18 -35.04 18.97
N VAL A 563 -35.99 -35.67 17.82
CA VAL A 563 -35.89 -34.96 16.54
C VAL A 563 -37.29 -34.51 16.15
N LEU A 564 -37.44 -33.21 15.88
CA LEU A 564 -38.66 -32.56 15.43
C LEU A 564 -38.71 -32.42 13.91
N GLY A 565 -37.56 -32.52 13.24
CA GLY A 565 -37.44 -32.46 11.80
C GLY A 565 -35.97 -32.39 11.38
N GLU A 566 -35.73 -32.46 10.08
CA GLU A 566 -34.42 -32.42 9.45
C GLU A 566 -34.42 -31.51 8.23
N GLU A 567 -33.34 -30.76 8.06
CA GLU A 567 -33.11 -29.95 6.86
C GLU A 567 -31.74 -30.24 6.28
N THR A 568 -31.66 -30.35 4.96
CA THR A 568 -30.39 -30.55 4.26
C THR A 568 -29.96 -29.27 3.56
N THR A 569 -28.70 -28.91 3.75
CA THR A 569 -28.00 -27.81 3.06
C THR A 569 -26.90 -28.40 2.20
N LYS A 570 -26.20 -27.60 1.39
CA LYS A 570 -25.00 -28.07 0.68
C LYS A 570 -23.86 -28.54 1.62
N ARG A 571 -23.93 -28.24 2.92
CA ARG A 571 -22.88 -28.58 3.91
C ARG A 571 -23.13 -29.90 4.61
N ALA A 572 -24.37 -30.14 5.04
CA ALA A 572 -24.77 -31.28 5.84
C ALA A 572 -26.30 -31.38 5.94
N THR A 573 -26.76 -32.49 6.53
CA THR A 573 -28.11 -32.62 7.09
C THR A 573 -28.09 -32.25 8.56
N TRP A 574 -29.06 -31.45 8.96
CA TRP A 574 -29.19 -30.87 10.29
C TRP A 574 -30.49 -31.35 10.91
N VAL A 575 -30.44 -31.74 12.18
CA VAL A 575 -31.61 -32.17 12.96
C VAL A 575 -32.07 -31.02 13.85
N HIS A 576 -33.37 -30.72 13.86
CA HIS A 576 -34.00 -29.87 14.85
C HIS A 576 -34.35 -30.74 16.05
N ILE A 577 -33.63 -30.57 17.16
CA ILE A 577 -33.67 -31.47 18.31
C ILE A 577 -34.28 -30.77 19.52
N LYS A 578 -35.13 -31.48 20.26
CA LYS A 578 -35.75 -31.06 21.52
C LYS A 578 -35.23 -31.92 22.66
N PHE A 579 -34.64 -31.29 23.66
CA PHE A 579 -34.16 -31.95 24.88
C PHE A 579 -35.25 -32.04 25.95
N ALA A 580 -35.01 -32.87 26.97
CA ALA A 580 -35.93 -33.06 28.11
C ALA A 580 -36.13 -31.78 28.93
N ASP A 581 -35.15 -30.86 28.94
CA ASP A 581 -35.26 -29.54 29.57
C ASP A 581 -36.14 -28.56 28.78
N GLY A 582 -36.71 -28.99 27.65
CA GLY A 582 -37.56 -28.21 26.77
C GLY A 582 -36.79 -27.37 25.74
N SER A 583 -35.46 -27.28 25.83
CA SER A 583 -34.68 -26.51 24.88
C SER A 583 -34.63 -27.16 23.50
N THR A 584 -34.71 -26.33 22.45
CA THR A 584 -34.69 -26.76 21.06
C THR A 584 -33.51 -26.15 20.31
N TRP A 585 -32.83 -26.96 19.50
CA TRP A 585 -31.63 -26.54 18.77
C TRP A 585 -31.52 -27.26 17.43
N TRP A 586 -30.85 -26.65 16.48
CA TRP A 586 -30.35 -27.31 15.29
C TRP A 586 -28.91 -27.78 15.52
N MET A 587 -28.60 -29.00 15.10
CA MET A 587 -27.25 -29.56 15.14
C MET A 587 -27.01 -30.52 13.98
N ASP A 588 -25.74 -30.84 13.70
CA ASP A 588 -25.39 -31.80 12.65
C ASP A 588 -25.98 -33.19 12.97
N LYS A 589 -26.65 -33.81 12.00
CA LYS A 589 -27.28 -35.13 12.15
C LYS A 589 -26.29 -36.22 12.57
N ARG A 590 -25.01 -36.10 12.20
CA ARG A 590 -23.97 -37.07 12.60
C ARG A 590 -23.68 -37.04 14.10
N GLY A 591 -24.11 -35.98 14.79
CA GLY A 591 -24.00 -35.83 16.24
C GLY A 591 -25.12 -36.55 17.02
N VAL A 592 -26.02 -37.25 16.34
CA VAL A 592 -27.06 -38.08 16.95
C VAL A 592 -27.06 -39.49 16.37
N ALA A 593 -27.54 -40.46 17.14
CA ALA A 593 -27.77 -41.83 16.68
C ALA A 593 -29.21 -42.25 16.97
N PRO A 594 -29.82 -43.09 16.11
CA PRO A 594 -31.13 -43.67 16.39
C PRO A 594 -31.15 -44.33 17.77
N PHE A 595 -32.17 -44.02 18.58
CA PHE A 595 -32.44 -44.76 19.80
C PHE A 595 -33.42 -45.89 19.47
N SER A 596 -33.10 -47.12 19.85
CA SER A 596 -33.97 -48.28 19.64
C SER A 596 -34.35 -48.89 20.98
N PHE A 597 -35.64 -49.19 21.14
CA PHE A 597 -36.16 -49.96 22.26
C PHE A 597 -35.74 -51.44 22.15
N ASP A 598 -35.67 -52.13 23.28
CA ASP A 598 -35.40 -53.56 23.33
C ASP A 598 -36.52 -54.30 22.59
N LYS A 599 -36.16 -55.17 21.65
CA LYS A 599 -37.12 -56.03 20.96
C LYS A 599 -37.65 -57.10 21.91
N VAL A 600 -38.95 -57.36 21.83
CA VAL A 600 -39.54 -58.59 22.35
C VAL A 600 -39.17 -59.70 21.38
N LEU A 601 -38.33 -60.63 21.83
CA LEU A 601 -37.79 -61.75 21.06
C LEU A 601 -38.77 -62.91 20.95
N SER A 602 -39.60 -63.11 21.98
CA SER A 602 -40.63 -64.15 22.01
C SER A 602 -41.77 -63.74 22.91
N THR A 603 -42.98 -64.17 22.57
CA THR A 603 -44.20 -63.94 23.33
C THR A 603 -44.96 -65.25 23.50
N SER A 604 -45.31 -65.58 24.75
CA SER A 604 -46.11 -66.76 25.08
C SER A 604 -47.31 -66.35 25.94
N ASN A 605 -48.51 -66.64 25.46
CA ASN A 605 -49.72 -66.53 26.29
C ASN A 605 -49.79 -67.75 27.21
N VAL A 606 -49.85 -67.53 28.51
CA VAL A 606 -49.80 -68.58 29.53
C VAL A 606 -50.92 -68.37 30.55
N SER A 607 -51.21 -69.38 31.36
CA SER A 607 -52.11 -69.23 32.51
C SER A 607 -51.66 -70.18 33.62
N TYR A 608 -50.99 -69.63 34.62
CA TYR A 608 -50.60 -70.38 35.81
C TYR A 608 -50.55 -69.46 37.03
N ASN A 609 -50.72 -70.05 38.22
CA ASN A 609 -50.63 -69.30 39.46
C ASN A 609 -49.19 -69.30 39.99
N ALA A 610 -48.78 -68.19 40.57
CA ALA A 610 -47.47 -68.03 41.17
C ALA A 610 -47.55 -67.22 42.46
N GLN A 611 -46.51 -67.31 43.27
CA GLN A 611 -46.26 -66.41 44.38
C GLN A 611 -45.29 -65.32 43.94
N ILE A 612 -45.57 -64.06 44.28
CA ILE A 612 -44.63 -62.96 44.09
C ILE A 612 -43.53 -63.06 45.16
N ILE A 613 -42.27 -63.06 44.75
CA ILE A 613 -41.10 -63.20 45.63
C ILE A 613 -40.17 -62.00 45.44
N GLN A 614 -40.10 -61.15 46.45
CA GLN A 614 -39.33 -59.91 46.46
C GLN A 614 -38.42 -59.80 47.70
N ASN A 615 -38.06 -60.91 48.35
CA ASN A 615 -37.26 -60.86 49.59
C ASN A 615 -35.90 -60.16 49.39
N SER A 616 -35.15 -60.56 48.38
CA SER A 616 -33.84 -60.00 47.99
C SER A 616 -33.90 -59.12 46.73
N ARG A 617 -35.11 -58.71 46.32
CA ARG A 617 -35.36 -57.97 45.07
C ARG A 617 -36.24 -56.74 45.32
N ASN A 618 -36.26 -55.84 44.35
CA ASN A 618 -37.13 -54.67 44.29
C ASN A 618 -37.50 -54.40 42.83
N ASP A 619 -38.15 -55.38 42.20
CA ASP A 619 -38.44 -55.33 40.77
C ASP A 619 -39.48 -54.24 40.45
N GLY A 620 -39.28 -53.55 39.34
CA GLY A 620 -40.23 -52.57 38.81
C GLY A 620 -41.48 -53.23 38.22
N LEU A 621 -42.63 -52.59 38.40
CA LEU A 621 -43.90 -52.92 37.76
C LEU A 621 -44.17 -51.94 36.62
N TYR A 622 -44.43 -52.46 35.42
CA TYR A 622 -44.67 -51.69 34.21
C TYR A 622 -46.06 -51.98 33.66
N HIS A 623 -46.75 -50.96 33.14
CA HIS A 623 -48.14 -51.09 32.67
C HIS A 623 -48.21 -51.63 31.23
N ASP A 624 -47.53 -50.96 30.30
CA ASP A 624 -47.76 -51.16 28.86
C ASP A 624 -46.90 -52.27 28.22
N GLY A 625 -45.96 -52.86 28.97
CA GLY A 625 -45.07 -53.89 28.46
C GLY A 625 -43.86 -54.14 29.37
N PRO A 626 -42.96 -55.05 28.97
CA PRO A 626 -41.66 -55.23 29.62
C PRO A 626 -40.84 -53.94 29.70
N TYR A 627 -39.90 -53.87 30.63
CA TYR A 627 -38.95 -52.75 30.70
C TYR A 627 -38.23 -52.55 29.36
N MET A 628 -38.05 -51.28 28.96
CA MET A 628 -37.31 -50.88 27.76
C MET A 628 -37.89 -51.30 26.40
N THR A 629 -39.12 -51.78 26.33
CA THR A 629 -39.78 -52.12 25.05
C THR A 629 -40.57 -50.96 24.43
N GLY A 630 -40.79 -49.87 25.16
CA GLY A 630 -41.46 -48.67 24.67
C GLY A 630 -41.17 -47.44 25.54
N GLU A 631 -41.68 -46.28 25.13
CA GLU A 631 -41.39 -45.00 25.82
C GLU A 631 -41.89 -45.01 27.27
N THR A 632 -43.09 -45.54 27.52
CA THR A 632 -43.69 -45.61 28.87
C THR A 632 -43.05 -46.66 29.77
N THR A 633 -42.42 -47.69 29.20
CA THR A 633 -41.78 -48.77 29.96
C THR A 633 -40.29 -48.53 30.22
N TYR A 634 -39.68 -47.52 29.58
CA TYR A 634 -38.33 -47.05 29.91
C TYR A 634 -38.31 -46.01 31.04
N ALA A 635 -39.24 -45.05 31.00
CA ALA A 635 -39.12 -43.78 31.72
C ALA A 635 -38.94 -43.94 33.25
N THR A 636 -39.74 -44.81 33.89
CA THR A 636 -39.61 -45.26 35.29
C THR A 636 -40.63 -46.38 35.49
N ALA A 637 -40.34 -47.36 36.35
CA ALA A 637 -41.35 -48.34 36.75
C ALA A 637 -42.54 -47.63 37.40
N SER A 638 -43.76 -47.90 36.92
CA SER A 638 -44.97 -47.25 37.44
C SER A 638 -45.14 -47.48 38.94
N LYS A 639 -44.72 -48.65 39.43
CA LYS A 639 -44.70 -49.06 40.84
C LYS A 639 -43.52 -50.02 41.10
N THR A 640 -43.33 -50.39 42.36
CA THR A 640 -42.47 -51.52 42.75
C THR A 640 -43.30 -52.76 43.11
N ALA A 641 -42.75 -53.94 42.86
CA ALA A 641 -43.33 -55.23 43.25
C ALA A 641 -43.20 -55.52 44.76
N LYS A 642 -42.33 -54.80 45.49
CA LYS A 642 -42.02 -55.06 46.91
C LYS A 642 -43.25 -55.13 47.84
N PRO A 643 -44.27 -54.26 47.73
CA PRO A 643 -45.48 -54.33 48.57
C PRO A 643 -46.33 -55.58 48.35
N TYR A 644 -46.14 -56.27 47.23
CA TYR A 644 -46.88 -57.48 46.85
C TYR A 644 -46.13 -58.77 47.21
N ASN A 645 -45.00 -58.66 47.92
CA ASN A 645 -44.20 -59.81 48.32
C ASN A 645 -45.03 -60.86 49.09
N GLY A 646 -44.89 -62.11 48.71
CA GLY A 646 -45.60 -63.24 49.30
C GLY A 646 -47.03 -63.44 48.81
N GLN A 647 -47.63 -62.48 48.08
CA GLN A 647 -48.99 -62.61 47.56
C GLN A 647 -49.07 -63.57 46.38
N ALA A 648 -50.25 -64.17 46.19
CA ALA A 648 -50.54 -64.98 45.01
C ALA A 648 -50.91 -64.07 43.82
N ALA A 649 -50.50 -64.45 42.62
CA ALA A 649 -50.86 -63.80 41.37
C ALA A 649 -51.05 -64.84 40.26
N THR A 650 -51.81 -64.48 39.24
CA THR A 650 -51.95 -65.29 38.02
C THR A 650 -51.06 -64.71 36.94
N VAL A 651 -50.19 -65.50 36.35
CA VAL A 651 -49.38 -65.10 35.19
C VAL A 651 -50.21 -65.32 33.93
N LEU A 652 -50.37 -64.26 33.15
CA LEU A 652 -51.19 -64.25 31.91
C LEU A 652 -50.34 -64.33 30.65
N LYS A 653 -49.09 -63.87 30.72
CA LYS A 653 -48.22 -63.72 29.56
C LYS A 653 -46.76 -63.74 29.97
N GLU A 654 -45.92 -64.28 29.10
CA GLU A 654 -44.46 -64.21 29.19
C GLU A 654 -43.89 -63.57 27.93
N GLU A 655 -42.96 -62.62 28.12
CA GLU A 655 -42.21 -62.00 27.03
C GLU A 655 -40.72 -62.00 27.34
N THR A 656 -39.91 -62.44 26.38
CA THR A 656 -38.44 -62.41 26.51
C THR A 656 -37.91 -61.25 25.70
N THR A 657 -37.13 -60.37 26.33
CA THR A 657 -36.35 -59.33 25.66
C THR A 657 -34.88 -59.72 25.63
N VAL A 658 -34.04 -58.90 25.00
CA VAL A 658 -32.58 -59.08 25.04
C VAL A 658 -31.99 -59.03 26.46
N LYS A 659 -32.73 -58.52 27.46
CA LYS A 659 -32.26 -58.38 28.85
C LYS A 659 -32.75 -59.47 29.79
N ALA A 660 -34.00 -59.89 29.67
CA ALA A 660 -34.62 -60.83 30.61
C ALA A 660 -35.95 -61.39 30.05
N THR A 661 -36.50 -62.38 30.75
CA THR A 661 -37.90 -62.79 30.59
C THR A 661 -38.77 -62.05 31.61
N TRP A 662 -39.88 -61.52 31.14
CA TRP A 662 -40.85 -60.73 31.88
C TRP A 662 -42.19 -61.45 31.91
N VAL A 663 -42.92 -61.31 33.01
CA VAL A 663 -44.25 -61.89 33.21
C VAL A 663 -45.28 -60.80 33.37
N GLN A 664 -46.43 -60.92 32.71
CA GLN A 664 -47.61 -60.13 33.03
C GLN A 664 -48.39 -60.83 34.15
N VAL A 665 -48.36 -60.24 35.34
CA VAL A 665 -49.04 -60.76 36.54
C VAL A 665 -50.36 -60.04 36.76
N LYS A 666 -51.43 -60.80 37.01
CA LYS A 666 -52.71 -60.30 37.53
C LYS A 666 -52.73 -60.50 39.04
N LEU A 667 -52.76 -59.39 39.77
CA LEU A 667 -52.83 -59.39 41.23
C LEU A 667 -54.25 -59.70 41.72
N GLN A 668 -54.40 -60.01 43.01
CA GLN A 668 -55.70 -60.31 43.62
C GLN A 668 -56.70 -59.15 43.53
N ASN A 669 -56.22 -57.91 43.50
CA ASN A 669 -57.05 -56.71 43.31
C ASN A 669 -57.50 -56.49 41.85
N GLY A 670 -57.18 -57.42 40.94
CA GLY A 670 -57.54 -57.36 39.52
C GLY A 670 -56.57 -56.59 38.62
N SER A 671 -55.65 -55.80 39.18
CA SER A 671 -54.67 -55.03 38.38
C SER A 671 -53.64 -55.94 37.71
N THR A 672 -53.18 -55.53 36.51
CA THR A 672 -52.18 -56.27 35.73
C THR A 672 -50.92 -55.46 35.56
N TRP A 673 -49.76 -56.12 35.71
CA TRP A 673 -48.45 -55.47 35.65
C TRP A 673 -47.42 -56.41 35.03
N TRP A 674 -46.47 -55.84 34.29
CA TRP A 674 -45.26 -56.53 33.84
C TRP A 674 -44.17 -56.43 34.90
N MET A 675 -43.51 -57.55 35.19
CA MET A 675 -42.35 -57.61 36.09
C MET A 675 -41.36 -58.69 35.66
N ASP A 676 -40.15 -58.66 36.21
CA ASP A 676 -39.13 -59.68 35.92
C ASP A 676 -39.61 -61.06 36.39
N LYS A 677 -39.50 -62.09 35.53
CA LYS A 677 -39.92 -63.47 35.84
C LYS A 677 -39.19 -64.05 37.05
N ARG A 678 -37.97 -63.61 37.35
CA ARG A 678 -37.23 -64.06 38.54
C ARG A 678 -37.86 -63.56 39.85
N GLY A 679 -38.76 -62.59 39.79
CA GLY A 679 -39.51 -62.06 40.92
C GLY A 679 -40.77 -62.85 41.27
N ILE A 680 -41.01 -63.99 40.64
CA ILE A 680 -42.14 -64.90 40.94
C ILE A 680 -41.65 -66.34 41.14
N LEU A 681 -42.48 -67.15 41.80
CA LEU A 681 -42.29 -68.58 41.97
C LEU A 681 -43.59 -69.31 41.62
N ALA A 682 -43.59 -70.04 40.50
CA ALA A 682 -44.76 -70.76 40.02
C ALA A 682 -45.20 -71.86 41.01
N PHE A 683 -46.52 -72.02 41.17
CA PHE A 683 -47.10 -73.17 41.83
C PHE A 683 -47.17 -74.35 40.87
N ASP A 684 -47.21 -75.56 41.43
CA ASP A 684 -47.25 -76.78 40.64
C ASP A 684 -48.58 -76.88 39.88
N PRO A 685 -48.57 -77.13 38.56
CA PRO A 685 -49.79 -77.38 37.81
C PRO A 685 -50.37 -78.74 38.20
N ILE A 686 -51.70 -78.83 38.19
CA ILE A 686 -52.40 -80.10 38.26
C ILE A 686 -52.54 -80.61 36.82
N SER A 687 -51.75 -81.62 36.44
CA SER A 687 -51.69 -82.16 35.08
C SER A 687 -52.85 -83.11 34.77
N ASN A 688 -53.41 -83.75 35.79
CA ASN A 688 -54.59 -84.60 35.68
C ASN A 688 -55.41 -84.50 36.96
N ARG A 689 -56.74 -84.45 36.84
CA ARG A 689 -57.66 -84.46 37.97
C ARG A 689 -58.89 -85.29 37.63
N VAL A 690 -59.12 -86.35 38.38
CA VAL A 690 -60.23 -87.28 38.16
C VAL A 690 -61.04 -87.42 39.44
N ASN A 691 -62.36 -87.35 39.31
CA ASN A 691 -63.27 -87.71 40.40
C ASN A 691 -63.32 -89.23 40.47
N VAL A 692 -63.17 -89.76 41.67
CA VAL A 692 -63.18 -91.19 41.94
C VAL A 692 -64.04 -91.46 43.17
N ASN A 693 -64.36 -92.72 43.43
CA ASN A 693 -65.08 -93.10 44.63
C ASN A 693 -64.70 -94.54 45.00
N TYR A 694 -63.72 -94.68 45.90
CA TYR A 694 -63.33 -95.99 46.42
C TYR A 694 -62.86 -95.86 47.87
N LYS A 695 -63.04 -96.95 48.63
CA LYS A 695 -62.62 -97.02 50.03
C LYS A 695 -61.14 -97.39 50.14
N VAL A 696 -60.47 -96.80 51.12
CA VAL A 696 -59.08 -97.05 51.43
C VAL A 696 -58.86 -97.10 52.94
N LEU A 697 -57.79 -97.78 53.34
CA LEU A 697 -57.21 -97.65 54.67
C LEU A 697 -56.08 -96.62 54.59
N ILE A 698 -56.01 -95.69 55.55
CA ILE A 698 -54.83 -94.81 55.67
C ILE A 698 -53.63 -95.64 56.12
N ASN A 699 -52.54 -95.59 55.36
CA ASN A 699 -51.30 -96.28 55.69
C ASN A 699 -50.14 -95.28 55.81
N GLN A 700 -49.78 -94.99 57.05
CA GLN A 700 -48.70 -94.11 57.46
C GLN A 700 -47.69 -94.85 58.35
N SER A 701 -47.63 -96.17 58.32
CA SER A 701 -46.79 -96.95 59.26
C SER A 701 -45.30 -96.59 59.14
N SER A 702 -44.79 -96.38 57.91
CA SER A 702 -43.40 -95.98 57.62
C SER A 702 -43.25 -94.54 57.09
N ARG A 703 -44.31 -93.72 57.19
CA ARG A 703 -44.39 -92.38 56.57
C ARG A 703 -45.05 -91.37 57.49
N THR A 704 -44.84 -90.08 57.22
CA THR A 704 -45.57 -88.99 57.89
C THR A 704 -45.92 -87.93 56.85
N ASP A 705 -47.02 -88.15 56.14
CA ASP A 705 -47.44 -87.27 55.05
C ASP A 705 -48.19 -86.04 55.60
N GLY A 706 -47.94 -84.88 54.98
CA GLY A 706 -48.69 -83.66 55.25
C GLY A 706 -50.12 -83.72 54.73
N LEU A 707 -51.05 -83.04 55.41
CA LEU A 707 -52.43 -82.89 54.99
C LEU A 707 -52.68 -81.48 54.44
N TYR A 708 -53.46 -81.36 53.37
CA TYR A 708 -53.73 -80.08 52.72
C TYR A 708 -55.24 -79.89 52.48
N ALA A 709 -55.79 -78.75 52.87
CA ALA A 709 -57.25 -78.57 52.88
C ALA A 709 -57.85 -78.29 51.49
N THR A 710 -57.20 -77.42 50.71
CA THR A 710 -57.81 -76.81 49.52
C THR A 710 -57.31 -77.42 48.20
N GLY A 711 -56.24 -78.20 48.22
CA GLY A 711 -55.65 -78.81 47.04
C GLY A 711 -54.40 -79.63 47.35
N PRO A 712 -53.82 -80.29 46.34
CA PRO A 712 -52.52 -80.96 46.46
C PRO A 712 -51.40 -80.02 46.94
N TYR A 713 -50.35 -80.57 47.55
CA TYR A 713 -49.20 -79.80 48.00
C TYR A 713 -48.66 -78.88 46.90
N TYR A 714 -48.36 -77.63 47.27
CA TYR A 714 -47.66 -76.65 46.43
C TYR A 714 -48.38 -76.22 45.15
N THR A 715 -49.69 -76.48 45.05
CA THR A 715 -50.55 -76.03 43.93
C THR A 715 -51.12 -74.62 44.11
N SER A 716 -51.03 -74.06 45.32
CA SER A 716 -51.47 -72.70 45.65
C SER A 716 -50.76 -72.18 46.90
N LEU A 717 -50.95 -70.89 47.22
CA LEU A 717 -50.42 -70.31 48.46
C LEU A 717 -50.96 -71.04 49.71
N ALA A 718 -52.23 -71.44 49.69
CA ALA A 718 -52.89 -72.15 50.78
C ALA A 718 -52.38 -73.58 50.99
N THR A 719 -51.76 -74.18 49.96
CA THR A 719 -51.22 -75.55 50.01
C THR A 719 -49.69 -75.58 50.06
N LYS A 720 -49.05 -74.42 50.24
CA LYS A 720 -47.59 -74.30 50.39
C LYS A 720 -47.09 -74.88 51.72
N LEU A 721 -47.91 -74.79 52.76
CA LEU A 721 -47.66 -75.38 54.07
C LEU A 721 -48.70 -76.47 54.32
N ALA A 722 -48.28 -77.55 54.97
CA ALA A 722 -49.21 -78.56 55.44
C ALA A 722 -50.07 -77.99 56.58
N ALA A 723 -51.25 -78.56 56.78
CA ALA A 723 -52.03 -78.32 57.98
C ALA A 723 -51.22 -78.69 59.23
N VAL A 724 -51.56 -78.11 60.38
CA VAL A 724 -50.91 -78.38 61.68
C VAL A 724 -50.93 -79.87 62.04
N LYS A 725 -51.85 -80.64 61.44
CA LYS A 725 -52.00 -82.07 61.67
C LYS A 725 -51.47 -82.88 60.47
N THR A 726 -50.90 -84.06 60.74
CA THR A 726 -50.36 -84.97 59.71
C THR A 726 -51.28 -86.15 59.46
N ALA A 727 -51.08 -86.87 58.36
CA ALA A 727 -51.85 -88.07 58.04
C ALA A 727 -51.67 -89.19 59.08
N LYS A 728 -50.56 -89.18 59.84
CA LYS A 728 -50.20 -90.20 60.83
C LYS A 728 -51.28 -90.41 61.90
N GLN A 729 -51.99 -89.35 62.31
CA GLN A 729 -53.07 -89.43 63.30
C GLN A 729 -54.28 -90.26 62.81
N PHE A 730 -54.41 -90.44 61.50
CA PHE A 730 -55.47 -91.20 60.88
C PHE A 730 -55.02 -92.60 60.46
N ASN A 731 -53.80 -93.02 60.84
CA ASN A 731 -53.25 -94.33 60.46
C ASN A 731 -54.18 -95.48 60.87
N GLY A 732 -54.48 -96.38 59.93
CA GLY A 732 -55.40 -97.50 60.14
C GLY A 732 -56.89 -97.14 60.11
N GLN A 733 -57.25 -95.86 59.90
CA GLN A 733 -58.66 -95.48 59.72
C GLN A 733 -59.13 -95.72 58.28
N GLU A 734 -60.40 -96.09 58.14
CA GLU A 734 -61.07 -96.15 56.85
C GLU A 734 -61.45 -94.75 56.36
N ALA A 735 -61.32 -94.53 55.05
CA ALA A 735 -61.77 -93.32 54.41
C ALA A 735 -62.14 -93.55 52.94
N THR A 736 -62.80 -92.58 52.33
CA THR A 736 -63.17 -92.61 50.90
C THR A 736 -62.30 -91.65 50.11
N VAL A 737 -61.63 -92.13 49.07
CA VAL A 737 -60.98 -91.25 48.09
C VAL A 737 -62.05 -90.73 47.14
N THR A 738 -62.14 -89.40 47.03
CA THR A 738 -63.16 -88.71 46.22
C THR A 738 -62.59 -88.04 44.97
N VAL A 739 -61.29 -87.71 44.98
CA VAL A 739 -60.59 -87.11 43.85
C VAL A 739 -59.14 -87.60 43.84
N GLU A 740 -58.60 -87.89 42.67
CA GLU A 740 -57.16 -87.99 42.46
C GLU A 740 -56.67 -86.79 41.63
N ALA A 741 -55.52 -86.23 42.00
CA ALA A 741 -54.87 -85.18 41.23
C ALA A 741 -53.38 -85.46 41.11
N THR A 742 -52.84 -85.31 39.90
CA THR A 742 -51.40 -85.47 39.64
C THR A 742 -50.75 -84.11 39.51
N THR A 743 -49.63 -83.91 40.20
CA THR A 743 -48.73 -82.77 40.05
C THR A 743 -47.34 -83.30 39.66
N PRO A 744 -46.39 -82.44 39.24
CA PRO A 744 -45.01 -82.86 39.00
C PRO A 744 -44.33 -83.55 40.19
N ARG A 745 -44.86 -83.39 41.41
CA ARG A 745 -44.27 -83.97 42.63
C ARG A 745 -44.78 -85.38 42.93
N ALA A 746 -46.08 -85.63 42.76
CA ALA A 746 -46.73 -86.89 43.11
C ALA A 746 -48.17 -86.96 42.57
N THR A 747 -48.79 -88.12 42.73
CA THR A 747 -50.25 -88.27 42.70
C THR A 747 -50.81 -88.10 44.11
N TRP A 748 -51.82 -87.27 44.24
CA TRP A 748 -52.47 -86.88 45.47
C TRP A 748 -53.91 -87.35 45.47
N VAL A 749 -54.43 -87.69 46.65
CA VAL A 749 -55.81 -88.15 46.85
C VAL A 749 -56.53 -87.21 47.81
N LEU A 750 -57.75 -86.80 47.47
CA LEU A 750 -58.67 -86.13 48.39
C LEU A 750 -59.45 -87.19 49.16
N VAL A 751 -59.08 -87.36 50.41
CA VAL A 751 -59.63 -88.36 51.30
C VAL A 751 -60.70 -87.74 52.19
N LYS A 752 -61.89 -88.35 52.22
CA LYS A 752 -63.01 -87.97 53.07
C LYS A 752 -63.18 -89.01 54.19
N PHE A 753 -63.08 -88.55 55.43
CA PHE A 753 -63.21 -89.36 56.63
C PHE A 753 -64.66 -89.42 57.12
N ALA A 754 -64.99 -90.42 57.95
CA ALA A 754 -66.33 -90.58 58.53
C ALA A 754 -66.78 -89.37 59.37
N ASN A 755 -65.84 -88.65 59.98
CA ASN A 755 -66.11 -87.41 60.74
C ASN A 755 -66.43 -86.19 59.85
N GLY A 756 -66.55 -86.37 58.53
CA GLY A 756 -66.86 -85.32 57.57
C GLY A 756 -65.66 -84.48 57.11
N SER A 757 -64.50 -84.60 57.75
CA SER A 757 -63.30 -83.88 57.33
C SER A 757 -62.74 -84.43 56.00
N SER A 758 -62.19 -83.55 55.17
CA SER A 758 -61.61 -83.91 53.87
C SER A 758 -60.23 -83.29 53.71
N TRP A 759 -59.26 -84.09 53.29
CA TRP A 759 -57.86 -83.67 53.18
C TRP A 759 -57.19 -84.26 51.94
N TRP A 760 -56.39 -83.45 51.26
CA TRP A 760 -55.45 -83.92 50.26
C TRP A 760 -54.21 -84.49 50.95
N MET A 761 -53.77 -85.66 50.50
CA MET A 761 -52.53 -86.31 50.93
C MET A 761 -51.91 -87.12 49.78
N ASP A 762 -50.67 -87.57 49.95
CA ASP A 762 -49.98 -88.38 48.94
C ASP A 762 -50.70 -89.74 48.77
N LYS A 763 -50.93 -90.17 47.51
CA LYS A 763 -51.62 -91.43 47.21
C LYS A 763 -50.91 -92.66 47.79
N ARG A 764 -49.58 -92.60 47.96
CA ARG A 764 -48.80 -93.68 48.59
C ARG A 764 -49.09 -93.85 50.07
N GLY A 765 -49.77 -92.88 50.68
CA GLY A 765 -50.20 -92.88 52.07
C GLY A 765 -51.53 -93.58 52.33
N VAL A 766 -52.13 -94.20 51.31
CA VAL A 766 -53.37 -94.98 51.42
C VAL A 766 -53.20 -96.35 50.75
N THR A 767 -53.89 -97.38 51.26
CA THR A 767 -53.93 -98.72 50.66
C THR A 767 -55.36 -99.07 50.27
N PRO A 768 -55.59 -99.69 49.10
CA PRO A 768 -56.92 -100.20 48.74
C PRO A 768 -57.45 -101.12 49.82
N GLN A 769 -58.71 -100.94 50.20
CA GLN A 769 -59.43 -101.93 50.98
C GLN A 769 -59.80 -103.06 50.03
N GLN A 770 -59.33 -104.29 50.29
CA GLN A 770 -59.80 -105.47 49.55
C GLN A 770 -61.28 -105.73 49.83
#